data_AF-A0A2S8G778-F1
#
_entry.id   AF-A0A2S8G778-F1
#
_cell.length_a   1.000
_cell.length_b   1.000
_cell.length_c   1.000
_cell.angle_alpha   90.00
_cell.angle_beta   90.00
_cell.angle_gamma   90.00
#
_symmetry.space_group_name_H-M   'P 1'
#
loop_
_entity.id
_entity.type
_entity.pdbx_description
1 polymer ?
#
loop_
_entity_poly.entity_id
_entity_poly.type
_entity_poly.pdbx_seq_one_letter_code
_entity_poly.pdbx_strand_id
1 'polypeptide(L)'
;MIQEIAILLPCHSFEDFPTYHTGDDAQSLLANWTAMWHPAFLASAGKNPQWHRVDSPPENLDGLALLIPSICKAELPAGFSQRAKESGATLVKGLTDRQEIVTKLLGRIGDVHEVAAKLAPDFYALGYCYLQVELLTRQMRYSSSLDEIYFENKTIEAAKAAAEGHEAEATECLQACFDVLMEERNQYYSVDASLLDFTLVAESTLNDSLLAEVKAQIPTNLWISGALAKKIAESHGELKEVIATKIAEKKVGIVGGEWIEGPLNLLDPESVLANFQRGHEAYQQAFGASPKVFGRRRFGMTAFLPQILRGLGYVGAIHATLDEGKLPVSNQGKARWEGVDGSTVDALAKFPLDATKPETFLSLFSKLGEAMDGEHVATLAFAHWPQITSPWYEDLKTIARYGNSLGEFVTVEHYFEETDTATYHGNFKPEDYRTPWLKQSIVRRQPGPVSQHAQREQFNAQLEAAGKLQAFADLMSGSTKAYSHLERSLQDPANPGQDQTEEVESLVASASRDLAAALPRLEQSTQKGYLSLNTLNSASTRGVFVSQLPDLPAGGEPVIASGHDSKRKFAAIEVPGCGYAWITGDAKGSAGKQKALLDGHVLRNEFMEVHIHPETGGIKSIYDYKTRGNRLSQQLSLRMPGKKQATGERYLGPDASVIYSQMKVTQIDPATSSAAMGEIHTRGNIIGEEHEVMATYKQTYRLWRASRVLEIDIEIEPQVDPKSLPWDSHYCCRLAWGDETALTYHDVQWVRTRCSGRRIEASNYVEINASHGKTTLLTAGIPFHLRNHGHMLDTILIPHGETERKFRLGIGLDLPYSLPAAREFMYQPQPVFESAAMPAPGTTSWMFHLEAKNVILTSLKSLTNESGEVIGFTTKILETEGRNAKGALRCFRKVGEAHLCDFQGNRISKCQVEDDRINFQLAPGQWYPLEVRWD
;
A
#
# COMPACT_ATOMS: atom_id res chain seq x y z
N MET A 1 -0.95 -60.48 -11.06
CA MET A 1 -1.92 -59.68 -10.30
C MET A 1 -1.17 -59.11 -9.11
N ILE A 2 -1.41 -57.86 -8.72
CA ILE A 2 -0.71 -57.22 -7.59
C ILE A 2 -1.25 -57.84 -6.29
N GLN A 3 -0.39 -58.56 -5.55
CA GLN A 3 -0.75 -59.18 -4.27
C GLN A 3 -0.36 -58.28 -3.09
N GLU A 4 0.62 -57.40 -3.30
CA GLU A 4 1.11 -56.47 -2.30
C GLU A 4 1.61 -55.21 -3.00
N ILE A 5 1.42 -54.06 -2.36
CA ILE A 5 1.91 -52.78 -2.85
C ILE A 5 2.68 -52.08 -1.72
N ALA A 6 3.88 -51.59 -2.05
CA ALA A 6 4.74 -50.94 -1.07
C ALA A 6 5.57 -49.80 -1.66
N ILE A 7 6.03 -48.89 -0.80
CA ILE A 7 6.94 -47.79 -1.12
C ILE A 7 8.27 -47.94 -0.37
N LEU A 8 9.37 -47.49 -0.98
CA LEU A 8 10.63 -47.28 -0.26
C LEU A 8 10.72 -45.86 0.28
N LEU A 9 11.07 -45.71 1.56
CA LEU A 9 11.29 -44.43 2.22
C LEU A 9 12.73 -44.32 2.76
N PRO A 10 13.36 -43.13 2.68
CA PRO A 10 14.68 -42.87 3.25
C PRO A 10 14.57 -42.41 4.71
N CYS A 11 13.85 -43.17 5.54
CA CYS A 11 13.70 -42.92 6.97
C CYS A 11 13.65 -44.24 7.74
N HIS A 12 14.06 -44.23 9.00
CA HIS A 12 14.04 -45.40 9.89
C HIS A 12 12.65 -45.63 10.50
N SER A 13 11.89 -44.56 10.67
CA SER A 13 10.53 -44.50 11.21
C SER A 13 9.80 -43.29 10.62
N PHE A 14 8.56 -43.03 11.03
CA PHE A 14 7.89 -41.77 10.69
C PHE A 14 8.40 -40.57 11.50
N GLU A 15 9.24 -40.75 12.54
CA GLU A 15 9.84 -39.63 13.28
C GLU A 15 10.88 -38.88 12.44
N ASP A 16 11.58 -39.59 11.55
CA ASP A 16 12.61 -39.06 10.66
C ASP A 16 12.15 -38.99 9.19
N PHE A 17 10.84 -38.87 8.97
CA PHE A 17 10.25 -38.76 7.63
C PHE A 17 10.84 -37.54 6.87
N PRO A 18 11.21 -37.68 5.58
CA PRO A 18 12.04 -36.69 4.88
C PRO A 18 11.22 -35.48 4.39
N THR A 19 11.02 -34.48 5.25
CA THR A 19 10.14 -33.33 4.98
C THR A 19 10.77 -32.14 4.26
N TYR A 20 12.10 -32.09 4.21
CA TYR A 20 12.84 -30.91 3.73
C TYR A 20 13.03 -30.87 2.20
N HIS A 21 12.52 -31.86 1.47
CA HIS A 21 12.62 -31.89 0.01
C HIS A 21 11.66 -30.89 -0.64
N THR A 22 12.04 -30.42 -1.84
CA THR A 22 11.28 -29.43 -2.63
C THR A 22 11.19 -29.82 -4.09
N GLY A 23 10.19 -29.32 -4.83
CA GLY A 23 10.06 -29.57 -6.27
C GLY A 23 9.86 -31.06 -6.59
N ASP A 24 10.57 -31.55 -7.60
CA ASP A 24 10.42 -32.93 -8.12
C ASP A 24 10.61 -34.02 -7.05
N ASP A 25 11.46 -33.80 -6.05
CA ASP A 25 11.69 -34.78 -5.00
C ASP A 25 10.51 -34.91 -4.04
N ALA A 26 9.96 -33.77 -3.59
CA ALA A 26 8.74 -33.74 -2.78
C ALA A 26 7.55 -34.31 -3.56
N GLN A 27 7.46 -33.94 -4.84
CA GLN A 27 6.44 -34.43 -5.75
C GLN A 27 6.53 -35.94 -5.97
N SER A 28 7.73 -36.48 -6.22
CA SER A 28 7.92 -37.92 -6.41
C SER A 28 7.52 -38.69 -5.15
N LEU A 29 7.94 -38.24 -3.97
CA LEU A 29 7.61 -38.91 -2.70
C LEU A 29 6.09 -38.99 -2.48
N LEU A 30 5.40 -37.86 -2.53
CA LEU A 30 3.95 -37.81 -2.29
C LEU A 30 3.14 -38.50 -3.40
N ALA A 31 3.55 -38.39 -4.66
CA ALA A 31 2.88 -39.07 -5.77
C ALA A 31 2.99 -40.59 -5.64
N ASN A 32 4.17 -41.11 -5.28
CA ASN A 32 4.35 -42.54 -5.05
C ASN A 32 3.56 -42.99 -3.82
N TRP A 33 3.55 -42.22 -2.73
CA TRP A 33 2.77 -42.58 -1.54
C TRP A 33 1.28 -42.68 -1.85
N THR A 34 0.68 -41.60 -2.36
CA THR A 34 -0.76 -41.51 -2.58
C THR A 34 -1.25 -42.43 -3.70
N ALA A 35 -0.44 -42.70 -4.73
CA ALA A 35 -0.81 -43.63 -5.80
C ALA A 35 -1.11 -45.05 -5.31
N MET A 36 -0.47 -45.52 -4.22
CA MET A 36 -0.70 -46.87 -3.71
C MET A 36 -2.12 -47.11 -3.22
N TRP A 37 -2.83 -46.02 -2.89
CA TRP A 37 -4.15 -46.09 -2.29
C TRP A 37 -5.28 -46.24 -3.30
N HIS A 38 -5.02 -46.36 -4.60
CA HIS A 38 -6.09 -46.59 -5.57
C HIS A 38 -6.95 -47.82 -5.17
N PRO A 39 -8.30 -47.75 -5.22
CA PRO A 39 -9.19 -48.81 -4.73
C PRO A 39 -8.93 -50.17 -5.39
N ALA A 40 -8.64 -50.20 -6.70
CA ALA A 40 -8.28 -51.44 -7.40
C ALA A 40 -7.01 -52.13 -6.83
N PHE A 41 -6.02 -51.36 -6.36
CA PHE A 41 -4.81 -51.93 -5.74
C PHE A 41 -5.14 -52.53 -4.37
N LEU A 42 -5.89 -51.79 -3.56
CA LEU A 42 -6.33 -52.19 -2.23
C LEU A 42 -7.24 -53.43 -2.29
N ALA A 43 -8.21 -53.46 -3.20
CA ALA A 43 -9.11 -54.60 -3.38
C ALA A 43 -8.36 -55.87 -3.84
N SER A 44 -7.37 -55.72 -4.72
CA SER A 44 -6.55 -56.83 -5.22
C SER A 44 -5.58 -57.36 -4.15
N ALA A 45 -4.95 -56.47 -3.36
CA ALA A 45 -4.01 -56.85 -2.31
C ALA A 45 -4.73 -57.39 -1.06
N GLY A 46 -5.94 -56.89 -0.77
CA GLY A 46 -6.72 -57.25 0.42
C GLY A 46 -6.13 -56.78 1.74
N LYS A 47 -5.17 -55.84 1.70
CA LYS A 47 -4.47 -55.25 2.85
C LYS A 47 -3.98 -53.83 2.53
N ASN A 48 -3.70 -53.04 3.56
CA ASN A 48 -3.21 -51.66 3.39
C ASN A 48 -1.81 -51.59 2.73
N PRO A 49 -1.48 -50.49 2.03
CA PRO A 49 -0.15 -50.28 1.46
C PRO A 49 0.93 -50.31 2.53
N GLN A 50 2.08 -50.90 2.21
CA GLN A 50 3.21 -51.03 3.13
C GLN A 50 4.34 -50.05 2.78
N TRP A 51 5.26 -49.83 3.71
CA TRP A 51 6.49 -49.12 3.41
C TRP A 51 7.70 -49.87 3.99
N HIS A 52 8.83 -49.74 3.31
CA HIS A 52 10.10 -50.31 3.75
C HIS A 52 11.20 -49.26 3.70
N ARG A 53 12.20 -49.42 4.55
CA ARG A 53 13.40 -48.59 4.52
C ARG A 53 14.16 -48.84 3.23
N VAL A 54 14.65 -47.78 2.59
CA VAL A 54 15.44 -47.91 1.36
C VAL A 54 16.72 -48.72 1.55
N ASP A 55 17.32 -48.66 2.75
CA ASP A 55 18.53 -49.40 3.13
C ASP A 55 18.26 -50.86 3.53
N SER A 56 17.00 -51.22 3.74
CA SER A 56 16.54 -52.58 4.05
C SER A 56 15.28 -52.92 3.22
N PRO A 57 15.42 -53.02 1.88
CA PRO A 57 14.27 -53.27 1.01
C PRO A 57 13.77 -54.72 1.19
N PRO A 58 12.50 -55.00 0.86
CA PRO A 58 11.88 -56.30 1.13
C PRO A 58 12.60 -57.46 0.41
N GLU A 59 12.66 -58.61 1.08
CA GLU A 59 13.26 -59.84 0.53
C GLU A 59 12.29 -60.60 -0.38
N ASN A 60 11.00 -60.64 -0.02
CA ASN A 60 9.96 -61.24 -0.85
C ASN A 60 9.46 -60.23 -1.89
N LEU A 61 9.59 -60.58 -3.17
CA LEU A 61 9.34 -59.70 -4.30
C LEU A 61 8.30 -60.27 -5.28
N ASP A 62 7.83 -61.51 -5.05
CA ASP A 62 6.80 -62.12 -5.90
C ASP A 62 5.45 -61.43 -5.67
N GLY A 63 4.74 -61.09 -6.76
CA GLY A 63 3.47 -60.37 -6.70
C GLY A 63 3.52 -58.93 -6.16
N LEU A 64 4.72 -58.40 -5.80
CA LEU A 64 4.91 -57.08 -5.20
C LEU A 64 4.93 -55.96 -6.26
N ALA A 65 4.14 -54.91 -6.06
CA ALA A 65 4.30 -53.62 -6.72
C ALA A 65 5.10 -52.69 -5.80
N LEU A 66 6.35 -52.37 -6.19
CA LEU A 66 7.25 -51.56 -5.38
C LEU A 66 7.50 -50.20 -6.03
N LEU A 67 7.14 -49.14 -5.30
CA LEU A 67 7.28 -47.75 -5.69
C LEU A 67 8.56 -47.17 -5.07
N ILE A 68 9.41 -46.60 -5.91
CA ILE A 68 10.72 -46.09 -5.53
C ILE A 68 10.76 -44.60 -5.88
N PRO A 69 10.51 -43.69 -4.92
CA PRO A 69 10.64 -42.25 -5.11
C PRO A 69 12.03 -41.85 -5.63
N SER A 70 12.14 -40.67 -6.26
CA SER A 70 13.43 -40.16 -6.76
C SER A 70 14.50 -40.10 -5.67
N ILE A 71 14.13 -39.65 -4.46
CA ILE A 71 15.00 -39.51 -3.29
C ILE A 71 15.64 -40.83 -2.84
N CYS A 72 15.00 -41.97 -3.11
CA CYS A 72 15.48 -43.29 -2.71
C CYS A 72 16.50 -43.88 -3.69
N LYS A 73 16.69 -43.30 -4.88
CA LYS A 73 17.51 -43.90 -5.95
C LYS A 73 18.98 -44.03 -5.56
N ALA A 74 19.52 -43.06 -4.83
CA ALA A 74 20.93 -43.02 -4.46
C ALA A 74 21.29 -44.04 -3.36
N GLU A 75 20.31 -44.38 -2.52
CA GLU A 75 20.49 -45.26 -1.35
C GLU A 75 20.09 -46.72 -1.64
N LEU A 76 19.55 -46.98 -2.82
CA LEU A 76 19.11 -48.31 -3.22
C LEU A 76 20.32 -49.28 -3.33
N PRO A 77 20.28 -50.47 -2.71
CA PRO A 77 21.34 -51.45 -2.83
C PRO A 77 21.63 -51.85 -4.29
N ALA A 78 22.92 -51.96 -4.62
CA ALA A 78 23.36 -52.33 -5.97
C ALA A 78 22.74 -53.67 -6.41
N GLY A 79 22.21 -53.71 -7.64
CA GLY A 79 21.59 -54.92 -8.20
C GLY A 79 20.16 -55.22 -7.74
N PHE A 80 19.62 -54.52 -6.71
CA PHE A 80 18.25 -54.75 -6.21
C PHE A 80 17.19 -54.64 -7.31
N SER A 81 17.30 -53.59 -8.12
CA SER A 81 16.41 -53.31 -9.25
C SER A 81 16.33 -54.45 -10.27
N GLN A 82 17.43 -55.18 -10.48
CA GLN A 82 17.49 -56.30 -11.39
C GLN A 82 16.87 -57.54 -10.75
N ARG A 83 17.26 -57.84 -9.50
CA ARG A 83 16.69 -58.94 -8.69
C ARG A 83 15.17 -58.86 -8.63
N ALA A 84 14.62 -57.68 -8.33
CA ALA A 84 13.17 -57.48 -8.25
C ALA A 84 12.46 -57.75 -9.58
N LYS A 85 13.07 -57.39 -10.71
CA LYS A 85 12.52 -57.68 -12.04
C LYS A 85 12.55 -59.18 -12.36
N GLU A 86 13.62 -59.88 -11.97
CA GLU A 86 13.78 -61.33 -12.15
C GLU A 86 12.80 -62.12 -11.26
N SER A 87 12.47 -61.61 -10.08
CA SER A 87 11.49 -62.19 -9.15
C SER A 87 10.02 -61.87 -9.48
N GLY A 88 9.73 -61.16 -10.57
CA GLY A 88 8.35 -60.87 -10.99
C GLY A 88 7.71 -59.60 -10.40
N ALA A 89 8.45 -58.80 -9.63
CA ALA A 89 7.95 -57.55 -9.06
C ALA A 89 7.64 -56.49 -10.13
N THR A 90 6.64 -55.66 -9.87
CA THR A 90 6.34 -54.48 -10.68
C THR A 90 7.00 -53.25 -10.08
N LEU A 91 8.00 -52.69 -10.76
CA LEU A 91 8.75 -51.53 -10.26
C LEU A 91 8.30 -50.21 -10.89
N VAL A 92 8.01 -49.23 -10.03
CA VAL A 92 7.82 -47.82 -10.39
C VAL A 92 9.00 -47.02 -9.85
N LYS A 93 9.71 -46.26 -10.69
CA LYS A 93 10.99 -45.65 -10.32
C LYS A 93 11.03 -44.17 -10.66
N GLY A 94 11.06 -43.33 -9.63
CA GLY A 94 11.21 -41.87 -9.69
C GLY A 94 10.26 -41.20 -10.66
N LEU A 95 9.04 -41.73 -10.78
CA LEU A 95 7.95 -41.01 -11.41
C LEU A 95 7.46 -39.94 -10.43
N THR A 96 7.02 -38.82 -10.98
CA THR A 96 6.58 -37.61 -10.27
C THR A 96 5.09 -37.36 -10.44
N ASP A 97 4.44 -37.98 -11.43
CA ASP A 97 3.01 -37.83 -11.67
C ASP A 97 2.21 -39.01 -11.11
N ARG A 98 1.23 -38.72 -10.25
CA ARG A 98 0.39 -39.75 -9.61
C ARG A 98 -0.40 -40.56 -10.65
N GLN A 99 -0.92 -39.93 -11.70
CA GLN A 99 -1.75 -40.61 -12.69
C GLN A 99 -0.91 -41.51 -13.60
N GLU A 100 0.32 -41.11 -13.93
CA GLU A 100 1.27 -41.96 -14.66
C GLU A 100 1.61 -43.23 -13.85
N ILE A 101 1.85 -43.07 -12.54
CA ILE A 101 2.10 -44.19 -11.63
C ILE A 101 0.90 -45.15 -11.60
N VAL A 102 -0.29 -44.61 -11.39
CA VAL A 102 -1.54 -45.38 -11.32
C VAL A 102 -1.81 -46.10 -12.63
N THR A 103 -1.72 -45.41 -13.77
CA THR A 103 -1.92 -45.99 -15.11
C THR A 103 -0.98 -47.18 -15.36
N LYS A 104 0.30 -47.03 -14.97
CA LYS A 104 1.30 -48.08 -15.11
C LYS A 104 0.99 -49.31 -14.24
N LEU A 105 0.45 -49.11 -13.04
CA LEU A 105 0.10 -50.20 -12.11
C LEU A 105 -1.24 -50.86 -12.48
N LEU A 106 -2.23 -50.09 -12.94
CA LEU A 106 -3.53 -50.61 -13.40
C LEU A 106 -3.39 -51.60 -14.55
N GLY A 107 -2.39 -51.42 -15.42
CA GLY A 107 -2.04 -52.40 -16.46
C GLY A 107 -1.67 -53.81 -15.95
N ARG A 108 -1.58 -54.03 -14.62
CA ARG A 108 -1.32 -55.33 -13.97
C ARG A 108 -2.52 -55.93 -13.23
N ILE A 109 -3.62 -55.20 -13.10
CA ILE A 109 -4.83 -55.65 -12.37
C ILE A 109 -5.99 -55.99 -13.31
N GLY A 110 -6.07 -55.36 -14.50
CA GLY A 110 -7.12 -55.62 -15.49
C GLY A 110 -8.16 -54.50 -15.53
N ASP A 111 -9.38 -54.81 -15.96
CA ASP A 111 -10.46 -53.84 -16.07
C ASP A 111 -10.87 -53.32 -14.69
N VAL A 112 -10.93 -51.99 -14.55
CA VAL A 112 -11.34 -51.29 -13.34
C VAL A 112 -12.79 -50.87 -13.49
N HIS A 113 -13.62 -51.22 -12.50
CA HIS A 113 -15.02 -50.79 -12.49
C HIS A 113 -15.14 -49.27 -12.43
N GLU A 114 -16.17 -48.70 -13.06
CA GLU A 114 -16.36 -47.24 -13.16
C GLU A 114 -16.47 -46.57 -11.79
N VAL A 115 -17.11 -47.23 -10.81
CA VAL A 115 -17.22 -46.75 -9.42
C VAL A 115 -15.84 -46.65 -8.75
N ALA A 116 -14.96 -47.64 -8.95
CA ALA A 116 -13.60 -47.59 -8.41
C ALA A 116 -12.77 -46.46 -9.05
N ALA A 117 -12.94 -46.22 -10.35
CA ALA A 117 -12.29 -45.08 -11.01
C ALA A 117 -12.84 -43.73 -10.50
N LYS A 118 -14.15 -43.64 -10.27
CA LYS A 118 -14.84 -42.46 -9.75
C LYS A 118 -14.41 -42.11 -8.33
N LEU A 119 -14.30 -43.10 -7.44
CA LEU A 119 -13.91 -42.91 -6.03
C LEU A 119 -12.40 -42.89 -5.80
N ALA A 120 -11.57 -43.13 -6.82
CA ALA A 120 -10.11 -43.12 -6.67
C ALA A 120 -9.56 -41.82 -5.99
N PRO A 121 -10.07 -40.60 -6.29
CA PRO A 121 -9.66 -39.39 -5.58
C PRO A 121 -9.86 -39.47 -4.07
N ASP A 122 -10.99 -40.02 -3.60
CA ASP A 122 -11.32 -40.17 -2.18
C ASP A 122 -10.34 -41.11 -1.46
N PHE A 123 -9.91 -42.19 -2.13
CA PHE A 123 -8.90 -43.08 -1.58
C PHE A 123 -7.49 -42.46 -1.56
N TYR A 124 -7.11 -41.67 -2.58
CA TYR A 124 -5.85 -40.92 -2.54
C TYR A 124 -5.82 -39.93 -1.37
N ALA A 125 -6.95 -39.24 -1.16
CA ALA A 125 -7.17 -38.34 -0.04
C ALA A 125 -7.09 -39.08 1.30
N LEU A 126 -7.67 -40.27 1.41
CA LEU A 126 -7.55 -41.12 2.60
C LEU A 126 -6.08 -41.46 2.91
N GLY A 127 -5.33 -41.88 1.88
CA GLY A 127 -3.92 -42.21 2.04
C GLY A 127 -3.04 -41.02 2.40
N TYR A 128 -3.35 -39.85 1.86
CA TYR A 128 -2.69 -38.61 2.26
C TYR A 128 -3.06 -38.21 3.69
N CYS A 129 -4.33 -38.30 4.07
CA CYS A 129 -4.81 -38.01 5.42
C CYS A 129 -4.14 -38.90 6.48
N TYR A 130 -4.10 -40.21 6.23
CA TYR A 130 -3.44 -41.18 7.11
C TYR A 130 -1.97 -40.78 7.36
N LEU A 131 -1.22 -40.46 6.30
CA LEU A 131 0.17 -40.02 6.43
C LEU A 131 0.29 -38.75 7.27
N GLN A 132 -0.52 -37.73 6.98
CA GLN A 132 -0.46 -36.46 7.70
C GLN A 132 -0.85 -36.59 9.17
N VAL A 133 -1.87 -37.38 9.51
CA VAL A 133 -2.27 -37.64 10.91
C VAL A 133 -1.19 -38.40 11.66
N GLU A 134 -0.60 -39.44 11.07
CA GLU A 134 0.52 -40.17 11.68
C GLU A 134 1.73 -39.26 11.93
N LEU A 135 2.10 -38.42 10.97
CA LEU A 135 3.21 -37.47 11.12
C LEU A 135 2.89 -36.37 12.15
N LEU A 136 1.66 -35.84 12.14
CA LEU A 136 1.22 -34.81 13.08
C LEU A 136 1.19 -35.33 14.52
N THR A 137 0.72 -36.56 14.75
CA THR A 137 0.72 -37.21 16.07
C THR A 137 2.12 -37.22 16.68
N ARG A 138 3.12 -37.57 15.86
CA ARG A 138 4.54 -37.58 16.28
C ARG A 138 5.10 -36.18 16.47
N GLN A 139 4.75 -35.24 15.59
CA GLN A 139 5.12 -33.82 15.73
C GLN A 139 4.62 -33.22 17.05
N MET A 140 3.40 -33.58 17.46
CA MET A 140 2.79 -33.18 18.73
C MET A 140 3.32 -33.98 19.93
N ARG A 141 4.25 -34.92 19.71
CA ARG A 141 4.94 -35.75 20.72
C ARG A 141 4.02 -36.77 21.42
N TYR A 142 3.01 -37.27 20.71
CA TYR A 142 2.13 -38.34 21.15
C TYR A 142 2.49 -39.67 20.47
N SER A 143 2.05 -40.79 21.07
CA SER A 143 2.06 -42.11 20.44
C SER A 143 0.74 -42.34 19.72
N SER A 144 0.79 -42.96 18.54
CA SER A 144 -0.42 -43.28 17.77
C SER A 144 -1.31 -44.24 18.57
N SER A 145 -2.59 -43.93 18.64
CA SER A 145 -3.61 -44.78 19.27
C SER A 145 -4.65 -45.30 18.26
N LEU A 146 -4.37 -45.09 16.97
CA LEU A 146 -5.22 -45.48 15.86
C LEU A 146 -5.53 -46.98 15.93
N ASP A 147 -6.81 -47.34 15.83
CA ASP A 147 -7.20 -48.75 15.65
C ASP A 147 -6.86 -49.20 14.21
N GLU A 148 -5.60 -49.59 14.02
CA GLU A 148 -5.06 -49.98 12.71
C GLU A 148 -5.86 -51.16 12.09
N ILE A 149 -6.37 -52.08 12.92
CA ILE A 149 -7.12 -53.25 12.45
C ILE A 149 -8.50 -52.81 11.92
N TYR A 150 -9.22 -51.99 12.70
CA TYR A 150 -10.51 -51.47 12.25
C TYR A 150 -10.36 -50.58 11.01
N PHE A 151 -9.36 -49.70 11.00
CA PHE A 151 -9.05 -48.83 9.86
C PHE A 151 -8.72 -49.61 8.60
N GLU A 152 -7.86 -50.64 8.69
CA GLU A 152 -7.54 -51.52 7.56
C GLU A 152 -8.77 -52.27 7.06
N ASN A 153 -9.54 -52.89 7.95
CA ASN A 153 -10.75 -53.61 7.57
C ASN A 153 -11.72 -52.71 6.80
N LYS A 154 -11.98 -51.49 7.30
CA LYS A 154 -12.87 -50.53 6.63
C LYS A 154 -12.32 -50.01 5.30
N THR A 155 -11.01 -49.79 5.22
CA THR A 155 -10.34 -49.38 3.98
C THR A 155 -10.49 -50.45 2.90
N ILE A 156 -10.33 -51.72 3.25
CA ILE A 156 -10.47 -52.84 2.31
C ILE A 156 -11.93 -53.15 1.97
N GLU A 157 -12.85 -53.05 2.93
CA GLU A 157 -14.29 -53.12 2.67
C GLU A 157 -14.71 -52.05 1.64
N ALA A 158 -14.28 -50.80 1.83
CA ALA A 158 -14.54 -49.72 0.89
C ALA A 158 -14.00 -50.02 -0.51
N ALA A 159 -12.75 -50.49 -0.59
CA ALA A 159 -12.09 -50.77 -1.86
C ALA A 159 -12.78 -51.91 -2.63
N LYS A 160 -13.19 -52.97 -1.93
CA LYS A 160 -13.95 -54.10 -2.52
C LYS A 160 -15.32 -53.65 -3.01
N ALA A 161 -16.06 -52.93 -2.18
CA ALA A 161 -17.36 -52.36 -2.57
C ALA A 161 -17.25 -51.48 -3.82
N ALA A 162 -16.21 -50.64 -3.91
CA ALA A 162 -15.96 -49.82 -5.09
C ALA A 162 -15.62 -50.66 -6.35
N ALA A 163 -14.81 -51.72 -6.18
CA ALA A 163 -14.45 -52.64 -7.27
C ALA A 163 -15.65 -53.48 -7.77
N GLU A 164 -16.62 -53.76 -6.91
CA GLU A 164 -17.86 -54.49 -7.22
C GLU A 164 -18.99 -53.58 -7.73
N GLY A 165 -18.82 -52.25 -7.63
CA GLY A 165 -19.80 -51.26 -8.11
C GLY A 165 -20.81 -50.78 -7.06
N HIS A 166 -20.61 -51.11 -5.78
CA HIS A 166 -21.45 -50.66 -4.67
C HIS A 166 -20.99 -49.29 -4.13
N GLU A 167 -21.31 -48.21 -4.86
CA GLU A 167 -20.83 -46.85 -4.55
C GLU A 167 -21.24 -46.36 -3.14
N ALA A 168 -22.48 -46.59 -2.73
CA ALA A 168 -22.98 -46.11 -1.43
C ALA A 168 -22.25 -46.79 -0.25
N GLU A 169 -22.08 -48.11 -0.32
CA GLU A 169 -21.35 -48.89 0.69
C GLU A 169 -19.87 -48.49 0.76
N ALA A 170 -19.23 -48.27 -0.40
CA ALA A 170 -17.85 -47.78 -0.46
C ALA A 170 -17.70 -46.42 0.21
N THR A 171 -18.65 -45.50 -0.03
CA THR A 171 -18.65 -44.15 0.54
C THR A 171 -18.88 -44.17 2.07
N GLU A 172 -19.78 -45.02 2.56
CA GLU A 172 -20.01 -45.20 4.00
C GLU A 172 -18.77 -45.75 4.71
N CYS A 173 -18.09 -46.73 4.10
CA CYS A 173 -16.84 -47.25 4.65
C CYS A 173 -15.70 -46.23 4.60
N LEU A 174 -15.61 -45.42 3.54
CA LEU A 174 -14.66 -44.30 3.46
C LEU A 174 -14.90 -43.27 4.58
N GLN A 175 -16.17 -42.90 4.83
CA GLN A 175 -16.53 -42.01 5.94
C GLN A 175 -16.04 -42.58 7.27
N ALA A 176 -16.30 -43.86 7.54
CA ALA A 176 -15.82 -44.51 8.77
C ALA A 176 -14.28 -44.46 8.89
N CYS A 177 -13.53 -44.60 7.80
CA CYS A 177 -12.07 -44.46 7.82
C CYS A 177 -11.63 -43.04 8.21
N PHE A 178 -12.28 -42.00 7.67
CA PHE A 178 -11.97 -40.62 8.01
C PHE A 178 -12.37 -40.25 9.45
N ASP A 179 -13.48 -40.80 9.95
CA ASP A 179 -13.92 -40.60 11.33
C ASP A 179 -12.86 -41.12 12.32
N VAL A 180 -12.29 -42.30 12.07
CA VAL A 180 -11.22 -42.89 12.90
C VAL A 180 -9.95 -42.02 12.88
N LEU A 181 -9.58 -41.47 11.72
CA LEU A 181 -8.44 -40.53 11.63
C LEU A 181 -8.71 -39.21 12.36
N MET A 182 -9.95 -38.73 12.34
CA MET A 182 -10.37 -37.54 13.08
C MET A 182 -10.35 -37.79 14.59
N GLU A 183 -10.81 -38.95 15.04
CA GLU A 183 -10.74 -39.37 16.44
C GLU A 183 -9.29 -39.40 16.94
N GLU A 184 -8.37 -39.97 16.17
CA GLU A 184 -6.93 -39.97 16.49
C GLU A 184 -6.39 -38.55 16.63
N ARG A 185 -6.68 -37.64 15.69
CA ARG A 185 -6.22 -36.25 15.76
C ARG A 185 -6.76 -35.54 17.01
N ASN A 186 -8.03 -35.76 17.34
CA ASN A 186 -8.70 -35.07 18.45
C ASN A 186 -8.15 -35.43 19.84
N GLN A 187 -7.39 -36.53 19.96
CA GLN A 187 -6.81 -36.93 21.23
C GLN A 187 -5.73 -35.98 21.73
N TYR A 188 -4.90 -35.45 20.84
CA TYR A 188 -3.82 -34.53 21.19
C TYR A 188 -4.16 -33.06 20.94
N TYR A 189 -5.13 -32.76 20.08
CA TYR A 189 -5.62 -31.40 19.84
C TYR A 189 -7.10 -31.38 19.45
N SER A 190 -7.95 -30.95 20.38
CA SER A 190 -9.42 -31.05 20.29
C SER A 190 -10.11 -29.87 19.60
N VAL A 191 -9.36 -28.81 19.24
CA VAL A 191 -9.88 -27.64 18.53
C VAL A 191 -9.55 -27.79 17.04
N ASP A 192 -10.43 -27.36 16.15
CA ASP A 192 -10.13 -27.40 14.72
C ASP A 192 -9.20 -26.24 14.33
N ALA A 193 -8.16 -26.55 13.56
CA ALA A 193 -7.35 -25.51 12.92
C ALA A 193 -8.16 -24.88 11.78
N SER A 194 -8.15 -23.55 11.68
CA SER A 194 -8.81 -22.84 10.57
C SER A 194 -7.94 -22.87 9.32
N LEU A 195 -8.50 -23.33 8.22
CA LEU A 195 -7.91 -23.31 6.88
C LEU A 195 -8.58 -22.23 6.04
N LEU A 196 -7.79 -21.30 5.53
CA LEU A 196 -8.26 -20.24 4.65
C LEU A 196 -7.76 -20.49 3.23
N ASP A 197 -8.70 -20.65 2.29
CA ASP A 197 -8.39 -20.73 0.87
C ASP A 197 -8.53 -19.36 0.21
N PHE A 198 -7.44 -18.79 -0.30
CA PHE A 198 -7.46 -17.56 -1.10
C PHE A 198 -7.33 -17.85 -2.59
N THR A 199 -8.44 -17.73 -3.30
CA THR A 199 -8.49 -17.75 -4.76
C THR A 199 -8.14 -16.37 -5.32
N LEU A 200 -6.98 -16.25 -5.97
CA LEU A 200 -6.49 -15.01 -6.54
C LEU A 200 -7.22 -14.67 -7.84
N VAL A 201 -7.76 -13.45 -7.94
CA VAL A 201 -8.46 -13.00 -9.15
C VAL A 201 -7.63 -11.99 -9.93
N ALA A 202 -7.48 -12.27 -11.22
CA ALA A 202 -6.96 -11.36 -12.23
C ALA A 202 -7.89 -11.33 -13.45
N GLU A 203 -7.66 -10.37 -14.34
CA GLU A 203 -8.46 -10.25 -15.56
C GLU A 203 -8.39 -11.51 -16.43
N SER A 204 -7.22 -12.16 -16.51
CA SER A 204 -7.02 -13.40 -17.28
C SER A 204 -7.74 -14.62 -16.70
N THR A 205 -8.19 -14.55 -15.44
CA THR A 205 -8.85 -15.67 -14.75
C THR A 205 -10.37 -15.48 -14.67
N LEU A 206 -10.94 -14.45 -15.30
CA LEU A 206 -12.39 -14.25 -15.38
C LEU A 206 -13.00 -15.20 -16.44
N ASN A 207 -12.92 -16.50 -16.19
CA ASN A 207 -13.35 -17.55 -17.11
C ASN A 207 -13.90 -18.77 -16.34
N ASP A 208 -14.13 -19.87 -17.04
CA ASP A 208 -14.71 -21.10 -16.49
C ASP A 208 -13.92 -21.70 -15.32
N SER A 209 -12.61 -21.44 -15.23
CA SER A 209 -11.78 -21.91 -14.10
C SER A 209 -12.21 -21.26 -12.77
N LEU A 210 -12.45 -19.95 -12.76
CA LEU A 210 -12.96 -19.24 -11.58
C LEU A 210 -14.40 -19.64 -11.26
N LEU A 211 -15.22 -19.86 -12.29
CA LEU A 211 -16.58 -20.35 -12.10
C LEU A 211 -16.60 -21.73 -11.43
N ALA A 212 -15.71 -22.64 -11.83
CA ALA A 212 -15.56 -23.95 -11.22
C ALA A 212 -15.14 -23.86 -9.74
N GLU A 213 -14.20 -22.96 -9.43
CA GLU A 213 -13.75 -22.72 -8.04
C GLU A 213 -14.90 -22.23 -7.14
N VAL A 214 -15.66 -21.23 -7.60
CA VAL A 214 -16.79 -20.67 -6.85
C VAL A 214 -17.95 -21.68 -6.69
N LYS A 215 -18.14 -22.58 -7.67
CA LYS A 215 -19.16 -23.65 -7.60
C LYS A 215 -18.77 -24.79 -6.67
N ALA A 216 -17.52 -24.87 -6.22
CA ALA A 216 -17.07 -25.92 -5.32
C ALA A 216 -17.85 -25.92 -3.99
N GLN A 217 -17.89 -27.08 -3.32
CA GLN A 217 -18.62 -27.24 -2.06
C GLN A 217 -17.88 -26.66 -0.84
N ILE A 218 -16.54 -26.65 -0.91
CA ILE A 218 -15.64 -26.18 0.13
C ILE A 218 -15.59 -24.65 0.11
N PRO A 219 -15.62 -23.98 1.27
CA PRO A 219 -15.51 -22.52 1.31
C PRO A 219 -14.22 -22.00 0.64
N THR A 220 -14.34 -20.91 -0.10
CA THR A 220 -13.21 -20.21 -0.72
C THR A 220 -13.32 -18.70 -0.53
N ASN A 221 -12.20 -17.99 -0.60
CA ASN A 221 -12.14 -16.54 -0.38
C ASN A 221 -11.57 -15.86 -1.62
N LEU A 222 -12.41 -15.09 -2.30
CA LEU A 222 -12.00 -14.38 -3.52
C LEU A 222 -11.16 -13.17 -3.15
N TRP A 223 -9.91 -13.17 -3.59
CA TRP A 223 -9.01 -12.03 -3.45
C TRP A 223 -9.07 -11.18 -4.72
N ILE A 224 -9.92 -10.15 -4.69
CA ILE A 224 -10.38 -9.43 -5.88
C ILE A 224 -10.51 -7.92 -5.61
N SER A 225 -10.13 -7.07 -6.58
CA SER A 225 -10.29 -5.61 -6.52
C SER A 225 -11.66 -5.13 -7.00
N GLY A 226 -12.07 -3.92 -6.63
CA GLY A 226 -13.34 -3.33 -7.07
C GLY A 226 -13.43 -3.17 -8.59
N ALA A 227 -12.32 -2.87 -9.28
CA ALA A 227 -12.26 -2.80 -10.73
C ALA A 227 -12.58 -4.15 -11.41
N LEU A 228 -12.07 -5.26 -10.85
CA LEU A 228 -12.38 -6.60 -11.35
C LEU A 228 -13.82 -7.00 -11.00
N ALA A 229 -14.33 -6.63 -9.83
CA ALA A 229 -15.74 -6.85 -9.47
C ALA A 229 -16.70 -6.16 -10.45
N LYS A 230 -16.42 -4.89 -10.81
CA LYS A 230 -17.19 -4.18 -11.85
C LYS A 230 -17.11 -4.90 -13.20
N LYS A 231 -15.93 -5.37 -13.60
CA LYS A 231 -15.75 -6.11 -14.85
C LYS A 231 -16.56 -7.41 -14.88
N ILE A 232 -16.61 -8.15 -13.77
CA ILE A 232 -17.48 -9.34 -13.63
C ILE A 232 -18.95 -8.94 -13.82
N ALA A 233 -19.38 -7.86 -13.17
CA ALA A 233 -20.77 -7.38 -13.27
C ALA A 233 -21.17 -6.98 -14.70
N GLU A 234 -20.24 -6.43 -15.48
CA GLU A 234 -20.48 -5.96 -16.85
C GLU A 234 -20.38 -7.06 -17.91
N SER A 235 -19.49 -8.05 -17.72
CA SER A 235 -19.11 -9.00 -18.78
C SER A 235 -19.32 -10.48 -18.45
N HIS A 236 -19.58 -10.84 -17.18
CA HIS A 236 -19.63 -12.23 -16.72
C HIS A 236 -20.87 -12.50 -15.84
N GLY A 237 -22.07 -12.45 -16.46
CA GLY A 237 -23.36 -12.56 -15.76
C GLY A 237 -23.54 -13.82 -14.92
N GLU A 238 -23.20 -15.01 -15.44
CA GLU A 238 -23.31 -16.26 -14.67
C GLU A 238 -22.38 -16.24 -13.44
N LEU A 239 -21.12 -15.83 -13.62
CA LEU A 239 -20.16 -15.74 -12.53
C LEU A 239 -20.64 -14.76 -11.45
N LYS A 240 -21.18 -13.62 -11.84
CA LYS A 240 -21.79 -12.63 -10.93
C LYS A 240 -22.89 -13.26 -10.07
N GLU A 241 -23.83 -13.97 -10.70
CA GLU A 241 -24.97 -14.59 -10.01
C GLU A 241 -24.52 -15.68 -9.03
N VAL A 242 -23.57 -16.53 -9.44
CA VAL A 242 -23.05 -17.61 -8.59
C VAL A 242 -22.27 -17.03 -7.41
N ILE A 243 -21.42 -16.02 -7.63
CA ILE A 243 -20.68 -15.35 -6.54
C ILE A 243 -21.66 -14.74 -5.53
N ALA A 244 -22.65 -13.96 -5.98
CA ALA A 244 -23.63 -13.33 -5.09
C ALA A 244 -24.42 -14.37 -4.28
N THR A 245 -24.82 -15.48 -4.91
CA THR A 245 -25.51 -16.58 -4.24
C THR A 245 -24.62 -17.24 -3.18
N LYS A 246 -23.37 -17.54 -3.51
CA LYS A 246 -22.43 -18.19 -2.60
C LYS A 246 -21.99 -17.31 -1.44
N ILE A 247 -21.94 -15.99 -1.62
CA ILE A 247 -21.75 -15.03 -0.53
C ILE A 247 -22.95 -15.06 0.43
N ALA A 248 -24.18 -15.05 -0.09
CA ALA A 248 -25.38 -15.15 0.74
C ALA A 248 -25.45 -16.47 1.52
N GLU A 249 -24.97 -17.56 0.93
CA GLU A 249 -24.80 -18.88 1.58
C GLU A 249 -23.64 -18.96 2.58
N LYS A 250 -22.84 -17.89 2.75
CA LYS A 250 -21.60 -17.86 3.54
C LYS A 250 -20.58 -18.94 3.12
N LYS A 251 -20.58 -19.31 1.84
CA LYS A 251 -19.66 -20.27 1.22
C LYS A 251 -18.49 -19.57 0.50
N VAL A 252 -18.66 -18.30 0.15
CA VAL A 252 -17.61 -17.49 -0.47
C VAL A 252 -17.39 -16.22 0.33
N GLY A 253 -16.14 -15.97 0.72
CA GLY A 253 -15.70 -14.72 1.32
C GLY A 253 -15.09 -13.76 0.29
N ILE A 254 -15.04 -12.46 0.61
CA ILE A 254 -14.37 -11.46 -0.22
C ILE A 254 -13.23 -10.80 0.56
N VAL A 255 -12.02 -10.95 0.02
CA VAL A 255 -10.85 -10.18 0.43
C VAL A 255 -10.61 -9.08 -0.60
N GLY A 256 -10.71 -7.82 -0.16
CA GLY A 256 -10.56 -6.69 -1.07
C GLY A 256 -10.86 -5.37 -0.38
N GLY A 257 -11.31 -4.38 -1.15
CA GLY A 257 -11.80 -3.13 -0.58
C GLY A 257 -11.53 -1.92 -1.46
N GLU A 258 -10.35 -1.88 -2.05
CA GLU A 258 -9.93 -0.82 -2.96
C GLU A 258 -10.57 -0.99 -4.34
N TRP A 259 -10.86 0.13 -5.02
CA TRP A 259 -11.19 0.14 -6.44
C TRP A 259 -10.02 -0.41 -7.27
N ILE A 260 -8.81 0.13 -7.07
CA ILE A 260 -7.57 -0.34 -7.70
C ILE A 260 -6.43 -0.45 -6.69
N GLU A 261 -5.53 -1.41 -6.91
CA GLU A 261 -4.35 -1.62 -6.08
C GLU A 261 -3.16 -0.77 -6.59
N GLY A 262 -3.03 0.45 -6.06
CA GLY A 262 -1.96 1.40 -6.39
C GLY A 262 -1.04 1.74 -5.20
N PRO A 263 -0.18 2.76 -5.31
CA PRO A 263 0.76 3.17 -4.25
C PRO A 263 0.07 3.92 -3.11
N LEU A 264 -0.79 3.25 -2.32
CA LEU A 264 -1.56 3.84 -1.23
C LEU A 264 -0.70 4.67 -0.25
N ASN A 265 0.51 4.20 0.03
CA ASN A 265 1.42 4.87 0.96
C ASN A 265 1.88 6.25 0.45
N LEU A 266 1.77 6.51 -0.85
CA LEU A 266 2.06 7.78 -1.51
C LEU A 266 0.81 8.59 -1.85
N LEU A 267 -0.39 8.10 -1.52
CA LEU A 267 -1.64 8.83 -1.69
C LEU A 267 -1.95 9.66 -0.45
N ASP A 268 -2.58 10.82 -0.65
CA ASP A 268 -3.16 11.62 0.42
C ASP A 268 -4.39 10.93 1.05
N PRO A 269 -4.76 11.28 2.30
CA PRO A 269 -5.87 10.64 3.02
C PRO A 269 -7.19 10.57 2.23
N GLU A 270 -7.57 11.66 1.56
CA GLU A 270 -8.83 11.73 0.80
C GLU A 270 -8.78 10.83 -0.43
N SER A 271 -7.63 10.71 -1.09
CA SER A 271 -7.43 9.79 -2.20
C SER A 271 -7.48 8.33 -1.77
N VAL A 272 -6.92 7.99 -0.60
CA VAL A 272 -7.05 6.63 -0.03
C VAL A 272 -8.53 6.32 0.21
N LEU A 273 -9.25 7.19 0.92
CA LEU A 273 -10.67 6.98 1.22
C LEU A 273 -11.54 6.90 -0.06
N ALA A 274 -11.29 7.75 -1.06
CA ALA A 274 -12.00 7.71 -2.33
C ALA A 274 -11.78 6.38 -3.07
N ASN A 275 -10.57 5.80 -3.02
CA ASN A 275 -10.29 4.49 -3.59
C ASN A 275 -11.14 3.39 -2.94
N PHE A 276 -11.28 3.43 -1.60
CA PHE A 276 -12.11 2.47 -0.86
C PHE A 276 -13.61 2.67 -1.13
N GLN A 277 -14.11 3.91 -1.11
CA GLN A 277 -15.52 4.21 -1.35
C GLN A 277 -15.95 3.76 -2.76
N ARG A 278 -15.14 4.09 -3.78
CA ARG A 278 -15.37 3.62 -5.16
C ARG A 278 -15.30 2.10 -5.27
N GLY A 279 -14.41 1.46 -4.50
CA GLY A 279 -14.33 0.00 -4.41
C GLY A 279 -15.62 -0.59 -3.84
N HIS A 280 -16.03 -0.12 -2.66
CA HIS A 280 -17.27 -0.51 -1.97
C HIS A 280 -18.49 -0.41 -2.87
N GLU A 281 -18.66 0.71 -3.58
CA GLU A 281 -19.72 0.89 -4.57
C GLU A 281 -19.67 -0.17 -5.68
N ALA A 282 -18.49 -0.46 -6.21
CA ALA A 282 -18.32 -1.47 -7.26
C ALA A 282 -18.67 -2.88 -6.76
N TYR A 283 -18.24 -3.28 -5.57
CA TYR A 283 -18.63 -4.56 -4.98
C TYR A 283 -20.13 -4.64 -4.69
N GLN A 284 -20.72 -3.56 -4.16
CA GLN A 284 -22.15 -3.52 -3.87
C GLN A 284 -22.98 -3.68 -5.14
N GLN A 285 -22.58 -3.03 -6.23
CA GLN A 285 -23.23 -3.17 -7.55
C GLN A 285 -23.02 -4.56 -8.17
N ALA A 286 -21.83 -5.15 -7.96
CA ALA A 286 -21.48 -6.44 -8.55
C ALA A 286 -22.12 -7.63 -7.81
N PHE A 287 -21.99 -7.67 -6.49
CA PHE A 287 -22.28 -8.85 -5.67
C PHE A 287 -23.36 -8.62 -4.61
N GLY A 288 -23.84 -7.38 -4.44
CA GLY A 288 -24.81 -7.02 -3.40
C GLY A 288 -24.21 -6.91 -2.00
N ALA A 289 -22.88 -7.01 -1.87
CA ALA A 289 -22.15 -6.89 -0.61
C ALA A 289 -20.78 -6.23 -0.82
N SER A 290 -20.38 -5.35 0.09
CA SER A 290 -19.02 -4.82 0.16
C SER A 290 -18.12 -5.72 1.04
N PRO A 291 -16.80 -5.79 0.78
CA PRO A 291 -15.88 -6.60 1.58
C PRO A 291 -15.83 -6.14 3.03
N LYS A 292 -15.83 -7.09 3.97
CA LYS A 292 -15.58 -6.85 5.39
C LYS A 292 -14.14 -7.14 5.81
N VAL A 293 -13.38 -7.82 4.96
CA VAL A 293 -11.97 -8.13 5.19
C VAL A 293 -11.11 -7.47 4.14
N PHE A 294 -10.16 -6.67 4.60
CA PHE A 294 -9.26 -5.97 3.73
C PHE A 294 -8.13 -6.87 3.25
N GLY A 295 -7.78 -6.81 1.98
CA GLY A 295 -6.53 -7.37 1.49
C GLY A 295 -6.26 -6.94 0.07
N ARG A 296 -5.00 -7.03 -0.33
CA ARG A 296 -4.53 -6.62 -1.66
C ARG A 296 -3.37 -7.50 -2.13
N ARG A 297 -3.26 -7.73 -3.44
CA ARG A 297 -2.16 -8.50 -4.00
C ARG A 297 -0.91 -7.65 -4.17
N ARG A 298 -1.03 -6.46 -4.76
CA ARG A 298 0.11 -5.56 -4.95
C ARG A 298 0.58 -4.96 -3.65
N PHE A 299 1.86 -4.57 -3.59
CA PHE A 299 2.37 -3.83 -2.44
C PHE A 299 1.58 -2.53 -2.25
N GLY A 300 1.48 -1.99 -1.04
CA GLY A 300 0.82 -0.71 -0.76
C GLY A 300 0.27 -0.62 0.66
N MET A 301 0.98 -1.15 1.65
CA MET A 301 0.59 -1.10 3.05
C MET A 301 1.12 0.17 3.72
N THR A 302 0.29 0.79 4.56
CA THR A 302 0.65 1.94 5.38
C THR A 302 0.00 1.83 6.76
N ALA A 303 0.71 2.31 7.78
CA ALA A 303 0.21 2.39 9.15
C ALA A 303 -0.97 3.39 9.33
N PHE A 304 -1.39 4.08 8.26
CA PHE A 304 -2.61 4.90 8.29
C PHE A 304 -3.89 4.09 8.05
N LEU A 305 -3.80 2.86 7.54
CA LEU A 305 -4.98 2.08 7.14
C LEU A 305 -5.92 1.66 8.28
N PRO A 306 -5.45 1.26 9.48
CA PRO A 306 -6.34 0.76 10.53
C PRO A 306 -7.53 1.68 10.87
N GLN A 307 -7.33 3.01 10.90
CA GLN A 307 -8.44 3.95 11.13
C GLN A 307 -9.44 4.02 9.96
N ILE A 308 -8.95 3.93 8.72
CA ILE A 308 -9.80 3.90 7.53
C ILE A 308 -10.64 2.62 7.52
N LEU A 309 -9.99 1.47 7.72
CA LEU A 309 -10.65 0.16 7.74
C LEU A 309 -11.72 0.11 8.83
N ARG A 310 -11.38 0.54 10.05
CA ARG A 310 -12.35 0.60 11.16
C ARG A 310 -13.51 1.55 10.85
N GLY A 311 -13.23 2.76 10.34
CA GLY A 311 -14.25 3.75 10.02
C GLY A 311 -15.13 3.38 8.82
N LEU A 312 -14.72 2.39 8.02
CA LEU A 312 -15.50 1.78 6.95
C LEU A 312 -16.15 0.44 7.35
N GLY A 313 -16.01 0.01 8.60
CA GLY A 313 -16.67 -1.19 9.13
C GLY A 313 -15.99 -2.53 8.83
N TYR A 314 -14.70 -2.53 8.47
CA TYR A 314 -13.94 -3.77 8.29
C TYR A 314 -13.72 -4.47 9.64
N VAL A 315 -13.86 -5.80 9.63
CA VAL A 315 -13.67 -6.67 10.82
C VAL A 315 -12.27 -7.27 10.88
N GLY A 316 -11.58 -7.35 9.73
CA GLY A 316 -10.25 -7.93 9.65
C GLY A 316 -9.45 -7.45 8.44
N ALA A 317 -8.16 -7.81 8.42
CA ALA A 317 -7.25 -7.52 7.33
C ALA A 317 -6.29 -8.67 7.05
N ILE A 318 -5.87 -8.83 5.80
CA ILE A 318 -4.73 -9.64 5.41
C ILE A 318 -3.52 -8.70 5.38
N HIS A 319 -2.69 -8.76 6.40
CA HIS A 319 -1.42 -8.02 6.46
C HIS A 319 -0.34 -8.85 5.75
N ALA A 320 -0.57 -9.05 4.45
CA ALA A 320 0.35 -9.68 3.52
C ALA A 320 0.10 -9.13 2.12
N THR A 321 1.14 -9.04 1.30
CA THR A 321 1.06 -8.68 -0.11
C THR A 321 1.79 -9.73 -0.95
N LEU A 322 1.29 -10.02 -2.14
CA LEU A 322 1.81 -11.05 -3.05
C LEU A 322 2.68 -10.44 -4.17
N ASP A 323 3.30 -9.30 -3.89
CA ASP A 323 4.14 -8.54 -4.81
C ASP A 323 5.50 -8.24 -4.14
N GLU A 324 6.44 -7.70 -4.91
CA GLU A 324 7.73 -7.28 -4.35
C GLU A 324 7.57 -6.27 -3.22
N GLY A 325 8.55 -6.19 -2.33
CA GLY A 325 8.56 -5.24 -1.21
C GLY A 325 8.88 -5.95 0.09
N LYS A 326 8.85 -5.21 1.20
CA LYS A 326 9.00 -5.78 2.54
C LYS A 326 7.93 -5.24 3.45
N LEU A 327 7.25 -6.15 4.14
CA LEU A 327 6.32 -5.87 5.22
C LEU A 327 6.96 -6.29 6.55
N PRO A 328 6.57 -5.66 7.66
CA PRO A 328 6.84 -6.24 8.97
C PRO A 328 6.05 -7.55 9.10
N VAL A 329 6.68 -8.57 9.70
CA VAL A 329 6.10 -9.90 9.86
C VAL A 329 5.84 -10.14 11.34
N SER A 330 4.68 -10.70 11.66
CA SER A 330 4.35 -11.14 13.01
C SER A 330 4.87 -12.56 13.26
N ASN A 331 5.23 -12.86 14.51
CA ASN A 331 5.54 -14.24 14.92
C ASN A 331 4.26 -15.08 15.13
N GLN A 332 3.10 -14.42 15.23
CA GLN A 332 1.77 -15.01 15.41
C GLN A 332 0.97 -14.91 14.10
N GLY A 333 0.18 -15.93 13.78
CA GLY A 333 -0.72 -15.95 12.61
C GLY A 333 -1.73 -14.80 12.64
N LYS A 334 -2.47 -14.65 13.74
CA LYS A 334 -3.39 -13.53 14.00
C LYS A 334 -2.71 -12.48 14.89
N ALA A 335 -2.73 -11.22 14.48
CA ALA A 335 -2.14 -10.10 15.21
C ALA A 335 -3.06 -8.88 15.18
N ARG A 336 -2.97 -8.04 16.21
CA ARG A 336 -3.70 -6.76 16.25
C ARG A 336 -2.87 -5.69 15.58
N TRP A 337 -3.27 -5.27 14.39
CA TRP A 337 -2.58 -4.23 13.61
C TRP A 337 -3.00 -2.84 14.09
N GLU A 338 -2.07 -2.13 14.72
CA GLU A 338 -2.27 -0.77 15.22
C GLU A 338 -1.80 0.29 14.20
N GLY A 339 -2.63 1.31 14.00
CA GLY A 339 -2.35 2.44 13.13
C GLY A 339 -1.65 3.60 13.86
N VAL A 340 -1.22 4.61 13.10
CA VAL A 340 -0.55 5.81 13.66
C VAL A 340 -1.42 6.62 14.61
N ASP A 341 -2.74 6.44 14.57
CA ASP A 341 -3.71 7.08 15.46
C ASP A 341 -4.08 6.22 16.70
N GLY A 342 -3.55 5.00 16.79
CA GLY A 342 -3.91 4.02 17.81
C GLY A 342 -5.18 3.22 17.50
N SER A 343 -5.84 3.43 16.35
CA SER A 343 -6.89 2.53 15.89
C SER A 343 -6.32 1.15 15.59
N THR A 344 -7.09 0.11 15.87
CA THR A 344 -6.65 -1.28 15.68
C THR A 344 -7.63 -2.06 14.83
N VAL A 345 -7.11 -2.95 13.99
CA VAL A 345 -7.87 -3.98 13.26
C VAL A 345 -7.18 -5.33 13.44
N ASP A 346 -7.95 -6.40 13.58
CA ASP A 346 -7.38 -7.75 13.60
C ASP A 346 -6.84 -8.10 12.22
N ALA A 347 -5.68 -8.76 12.18
CA ALA A 347 -5.02 -9.06 10.93
C ALA A 347 -4.39 -10.46 10.91
N LEU A 348 -4.47 -11.11 9.75
CA LEU A 348 -3.64 -12.25 9.41
C LEU A 348 -2.28 -11.72 8.95
N ALA A 349 -1.25 -11.98 9.76
CA ALA A 349 0.08 -11.40 9.62
C ALA A 349 1.16 -12.42 9.19
N LYS A 350 0.74 -13.64 8.83
CA LYS A 350 1.54 -14.64 8.12
C LYS A 350 1.14 -14.68 6.64
N PHE A 351 2.12 -14.89 5.77
CA PHE A 351 1.88 -15.03 4.33
C PHE A 351 1.14 -16.35 4.04
N PRO A 352 0.17 -16.35 3.11
CA PRO A 352 -0.45 -17.59 2.68
C PRO A 352 0.57 -18.49 1.99
N LEU A 353 0.42 -19.79 2.20
CA LEU A 353 1.21 -20.84 1.59
C LEU A 353 0.80 -21.01 0.13
N ASP A 354 1.76 -21.29 -0.74
CA ASP A 354 1.49 -21.55 -2.15
C ASP A 354 0.89 -22.95 -2.33
N ALA A 355 -0.37 -23.02 -2.78
CA ALA A 355 -1.11 -24.28 -2.94
C ALA A 355 -0.65 -25.10 -4.18
N THR A 356 0.22 -24.53 -5.02
CA THR A 356 0.79 -25.21 -6.19
C THR A 356 2.03 -26.03 -5.86
N LYS A 357 2.66 -25.77 -4.72
CA LYS A 357 3.96 -26.34 -4.38
C LYS A 357 3.84 -27.67 -3.63
N PRO A 358 4.44 -28.78 -4.12
CA PRO A 358 4.48 -30.07 -3.44
C PRO A 358 5.03 -29.98 -2.00
N GLU A 359 6.09 -29.20 -1.80
CA GLU A 359 6.72 -29.01 -0.48
C GLU A 359 5.77 -28.39 0.56
N THR A 360 4.76 -27.63 0.14
CA THR A 360 3.74 -27.10 1.05
C THR A 360 2.99 -28.22 1.76
N PHE A 361 2.67 -29.29 1.01
CA PHE A 361 1.87 -30.43 1.45
C PHE A 361 2.73 -31.52 2.09
N LEU A 362 3.97 -31.69 1.63
CA LEU A 362 4.92 -32.58 2.29
C LEU A 362 5.20 -32.15 3.74
N SER A 363 5.27 -30.84 3.97
CA SER A 363 5.51 -30.24 5.29
C SER A 363 4.24 -29.79 6.03
N LEU A 364 3.04 -30.18 5.56
CA LEU A 364 1.77 -29.68 6.10
C LEU A 364 1.62 -29.96 7.60
N PHE A 365 1.88 -31.19 8.05
CA PHE A 365 1.83 -31.55 9.47
C PHE A 365 2.77 -30.70 10.35
N SER A 366 3.96 -30.33 9.86
CA SER A 366 4.89 -29.47 10.60
C SER A 366 4.28 -28.09 10.80
N LYS A 367 3.69 -27.52 9.74
CA LYS A 367 3.06 -26.19 9.80
C LYS A 367 1.79 -26.18 10.65
N LEU A 368 0.99 -27.24 10.58
CA LEU A 368 -0.17 -27.44 11.45
C LEU A 368 0.27 -27.57 12.91
N GLY A 369 1.27 -28.41 13.20
CA GLY A 369 1.80 -28.58 14.55
C GLY A 369 2.39 -27.27 15.11
N GLU A 370 3.15 -26.52 14.32
CA GLU A 370 3.65 -25.20 14.70
C GLU A 370 2.52 -24.20 15.01
N ALA A 371 1.43 -24.24 14.24
CA ALA A 371 0.26 -23.40 14.49
C ALA A 371 -0.48 -23.83 15.77
N MET A 372 -0.66 -25.13 15.98
CA MET A 372 -1.32 -25.70 17.17
C MET A 372 -0.53 -25.45 18.46
N ASP A 373 0.81 -25.52 18.41
CA ASP A 373 1.69 -25.28 19.55
C ASP A 373 1.83 -23.77 19.86
N GLY A 374 1.91 -22.95 18.82
CA GLY A 374 2.41 -21.58 18.92
C GLY A 374 1.35 -20.48 18.85
N GLU A 375 0.17 -20.75 18.29
CA GLU A 375 -0.84 -19.74 18.00
C GLU A 375 -2.05 -19.85 18.93
N HIS A 376 -2.66 -18.71 19.25
CA HIS A 376 -3.94 -18.68 19.98
C HIS A 376 -5.08 -19.25 19.14
N VAL A 377 -5.01 -19.06 17.82
CA VAL A 377 -5.96 -19.59 16.84
C VAL A 377 -5.11 -20.25 15.76
N ALA A 378 -5.02 -21.59 15.79
CA ALA A 378 -4.22 -22.35 14.83
C ALA A 378 -4.75 -22.10 13.42
N THR A 379 -3.99 -21.36 12.61
CA THR A 379 -4.46 -20.89 11.30
C THR A 379 -3.45 -21.20 10.20
N LEU A 380 -3.92 -21.83 9.13
CA LEU A 380 -3.17 -21.92 7.88
C LEU A 380 -3.95 -21.25 6.76
N ALA A 381 -3.25 -20.48 5.94
CA ALA A 381 -3.82 -19.89 4.74
C ALA A 381 -3.09 -20.42 3.51
N PHE A 382 -3.84 -20.63 2.43
CA PHE A 382 -3.34 -21.05 1.13
C PHE A 382 -3.70 -19.98 0.09
N ALA A 383 -2.88 -19.84 -0.95
CA ALA A 383 -3.17 -18.98 -2.08
C ALA A 383 -2.88 -19.70 -3.39
N HIS A 384 -3.77 -19.52 -4.36
CA HIS A 384 -3.61 -20.05 -5.71
C HIS A 384 -4.41 -19.28 -6.75
N TRP A 385 -4.07 -19.49 -8.03
CA TRP A 385 -4.93 -19.08 -9.13
C TRP A 385 -6.04 -20.13 -9.33
N PRO A 386 -7.21 -19.77 -9.88
CA PRO A 386 -8.31 -20.72 -10.05
C PRO A 386 -7.88 -21.97 -10.81
N GLN A 387 -8.17 -23.15 -10.25
CA GLN A 387 -7.82 -24.46 -10.81
C GLN A 387 -6.31 -24.71 -11.07
N ILE A 388 -5.41 -23.82 -10.63
CA ILE A 388 -3.96 -24.03 -10.68
C ILE A 388 -3.52 -24.38 -9.26
N THR A 389 -3.60 -25.66 -8.93
CA THR A 389 -3.31 -26.21 -7.61
C THR A 389 -2.48 -27.49 -7.72
N SER A 390 -1.86 -27.91 -6.62
CA SER A 390 -1.22 -29.23 -6.56
C SER A 390 -2.24 -30.34 -6.29
N PRO A 391 -1.99 -31.60 -6.71
CA PRO A 391 -2.90 -32.71 -6.43
C PRO A 391 -3.20 -32.92 -4.94
N TRP A 392 -2.25 -32.63 -4.05
CA TRP A 392 -2.44 -32.80 -2.60
C TRP A 392 -3.24 -31.68 -1.96
N TYR A 393 -3.33 -30.53 -2.62
CA TYR A 393 -4.32 -29.53 -2.25
C TYR A 393 -5.75 -30.01 -2.54
N GLU A 394 -5.95 -30.64 -3.71
CA GLU A 394 -7.24 -31.26 -4.06
C GLU A 394 -7.56 -32.43 -3.12
N ASP A 395 -6.56 -33.22 -2.73
CA ASP A 395 -6.70 -34.25 -1.69
C ASP A 395 -7.15 -33.61 -0.37
N LEU A 396 -6.51 -32.51 0.07
CA LEU A 396 -6.91 -31.78 1.29
C LEU A 396 -8.36 -31.26 1.22
N LYS A 397 -8.79 -30.70 0.09
CA LYS A 397 -10.19 -30.32 -0.14
C LYS A 397 -11.14 -31.52 -0.13
N THR A 398 -10.67 -32.69 -0.54
CA THR A 398 -11.45 -33.94 -0.52
C THR A 398 -11.60 -34.47 0.89
N ILE A 399 -10.52 -34.46 1.69
CA ILE A 399 -10.54 -34.79 3.14
C ILE A 399 -11.60 -33.95 3.85
N ALA A 400 -11.63 -32.64 3.59
CA ALA A 400 -12.59 -31.70 4.19
C ALA A 400 -14.08 -31.99 3.87
N ARG A 401 -14.38 -32.86 2.90
CA ARG A 401 -15.77 -33.32 2.63
C ARG A 401 -16.21 -34.42 3.59
N TYR A 402 -15.27 -35.18 4.14
CA TYR A 402 -15.53 -36.26 5.10
C TYR A 402 -15.39 -35.79 6.55
N GLY A 403 -14.49 -34.84 6.83
CA GLY A 403 -14.34 -34.27 8.17
C GLY A 403 -13.14 -33.32 8.28
N ASN A 404 -12.99 -32.70 9.44
CA ASN A 404 -11.98 -31.66 9.68
C ASN A 404 -10.66 -32.23 10.20
N SER A 405 -10.30 -33.49 9.92
CA SER A 405 -9.13 -34.15 10.51
C SER A 405 -7.83 -33.33 10.41
N LEU A 406 -7.62 -32.62 9.28
CA LEU A 406 -6.48 -31.73 9.04
C LEU A 406 -6.79 -30.22 9.13
N GLY A 407 -7.97 -29.87 9.66
CA GLY A 407 -8.47 -28.50 9.77
C GLY A 407 -9.77 -28.27 9.00
N GLU A 408 -10.45 -27.17 9.31
CA GLU A 408 -11.72 -26.77 8.73
C GLU A 408 -11.52 -25.62 7.72
N PHE A 409 -12.02 -25.77 6.50
CA PHE A 409 -12.05 -24.66 5.54
C PHE A 409 -13.17 -23.68 5.88
N VAL A 410 -12.80 -22.41 6.07
CA VAL A 410 -13.75 -21.35 6.46
C VAL A 410 -13.65 -20.15 5.53
N THR A 411 -14.72 -19.34 5.51
CA THR A 411 -14.63 -18.01 4.91
C THR A 411 -13.85 -17.07 5.82
N VAL A 412 -13.24 -16.05 5.22
CA VAL A 412 -12.39 -15.09 5.92
C VAL A 412 -13.22 -14.22 6.87
N GLU A 413 -14.46 -13.90 6.53
CA GLU A 413 -15.39 -13.21 7.42
C GLU A 413 -15.71 -14.08 8.63
N HIS A 414 -16.03 -15.37 8.42
CA HIS A 414 -16.29 -16.30 9.53
C HIS A 414 -15.07 -16.42 10.44
N TYR A 415 -13.87 -16.53 9.87
CA TYR A 415 -12.64 -16.55 10.65
C TYR A 415 -12.50 -15.33 11.58
N PHE A 416 -12.67 -14.10 11.06
CA PHE A 416 -12.52 -12.90 11.89
C PHE A 416 -13.70 -12.65 12.85
N GLU A 417 -14.92 -13.08 12.50
CA GLU A 417 -16.12 -12.89 13.32
C GLU A 417 -16.21 -13.91 14.48
N GLU A 418 -15.78 -15.16 14.28
CA GLU A 418 -15.98 -16.26 15.23
C GLU A 418 -14.73 -16.62 16.04
N THR A 419 -13.53 -16.22 15.62
CA THR A 419 -12.30 -16.49 16.38
C THR A 419 -11.94 -15.33 17.31
N ASP A 420 -11.41 -15.66 18.49
CA ASP A 420 -11.04 -14.67 19.51
C ASP A 420 -10.12 -13.55 18.98
N THR A 421 -10.25 -12.36 19.57
CA THR A 421 -9.40 -11.21 19.24
C THR A 421 -7.94 -11.50 19.54
N ALA A 422 -7.03 -11.06 18.67
CA ALA A 422 -5.60 -11.31 18.86
C ALA A 422 -5.07 -10.65 20.15
N THR A 423 -4.38 -11.43 20.98
CA THR A 423 -3.71 -10.94 22.20
C THR A 423 -2.38 -10.22 21.88
N TYR A 424 -1.75 -10.55 20.75
CA TYR A 424 -0.50 -9.94 20.32
C TYR A 424 -0.74 -8.60 19.61
N HIS A 425 -0.15 -7.54 20.16
CA HIS A 425 -0.17 -6.20 19.57
C HIS A 425 0.98 -6.03 18.56
N GLY A 426 0.64 -5.99 17.28
CA GLY A 426 1.57 -5.69 16.19
C GLY A 426 1.77 -4.18 16.04
N ASN A 427 2.69 -3.60 16.81
CA ASN A 427 3.11 -2.21 16.63
C ASN A 427 4.13 -2.11 15.48
N PHE A 428 3.61 -2.12 14.26
CA PHE A 428 4.40 -2.04 13.03
C PHE A 428 4.76 -0.60 12.72
N LYS A 429 6.07 -0.29 12.65
CA LYS A 429 6.50 1.08 12.38
C LYS A 429 6.31 1.40 10.90
N PRO A 430 5.97 2.66 10.54
CA PRO A 430 5.85 3.06 9.13
C PRO A 430 7.10 2.78 8.30
N GLU A 431 8.30 2.86 8.88
CA GLU A 431 9.58 2.57 8.22
C GLU A 431 9.87 1.08 7.96
N ASP A 432 9.09 0.17 8.57
CA ASP A 432 9.20 -1.28 8.31
C ASP A 432 8.56 -1.67 6.97
N TYR A 433 7.66 -0.83 6.45
CA TYR A 433 7.06 -0.97 5.13
C TYR A 433 8.00 -0.43 4.07
N ARG A 434 8.69 -1.30 3.34
CA ARG A 434 9.60 -0.91 2.25
C ARG A 434 8.95 -1.18 0.92
N THR A 435 8.60 -0.10 0.24
CA THR A 435 7.84 -0.21 -1.00
C THR A 435 8.75 -0.50 -2.21
N PRO A 436 8.22 -1.16 -3.24
CA PRO A 436 8.96 -1.48 -4.44
C PRO A 436 8.75 -0.44 -5.56
N TRP A 437 7.96 0.61 -5.37
CA TRP A 437 7.40 1.43 -6.46
C TRP A 437 8.43 2.01 -7.42
N LEU A 438 9.42 2.75 -6.90
CA LEU A 438 10.51 3.31 -7.73
C LEU A 438 11.29 2.21 -8.48
N LYS A 439 11.52 1.06 -7.82
CA LYS A 439 12.21 -0.08 -8.43
C LYS A 439 11.38 -0.68 -9.55
N GLN A 440 10.10 -0.94 -9.30
CA GLN A 440 9.17 -1.51 -10.28
C GLN A 440 9.05 -0.60 -11.50
N SER A 441 8.91 0.71 -11.31
CA SER A 441 8.79 1.65 -12.43
C SER A 441 10.02 1.65 -13.33
N ILE A 442 11.21 1.64 -12.75
CA ILE A 442 12.47 1.59 -13.51
C ILE A 442 12.66 0.25 -14.21
N VAL A 443 12.40 -0.87 -13.53
CA VAL A 443 12.53 -2.22 -14.11
C VAL A 443 11.53 -2.43 -15.25
N ARG A 444 10.30 -1.91 -15.11
CA ARG A 444 9.25 -1.96 -16.14
C ARG A 444 9.44 -0.89 -17.23
N ARG A 445 10.48 -0.06 -17.15
CA ARG A 445 10.77 1.04 -18.09
C ARG A 445 9.61 2.00 -18.26
N GLN A 446 8.93 2.31 -17.16
CA GLN A 446 7.82 3.26 -17.15
C GLN A 446 8.37 4.68 -17.34
N PRO A 447 7.70 5.51 -18.17
CA PRO A 447 8.08 6.91 -18.30
C PRO A 447 7.78 7.65 -16.99
N GLY A 448 8.65 8.55 -16.56
CA GLY A 448 8.38 9.44 -15.42
C GLY A 448 8.20 8.77 -14.06
N PRO A 449 9.11 7.89 -13.60
CA PRO A 449 9.02 7.23 -12.29
C PRO A 449 8.97 8.19 -11.09
N VAL A 450 9.39 9.45 -11.22
CA VAL A 450 9.22 10.50 -10.20
C VAL A 450 8.08 11.44 -10.58
N SER A 451 8.09 11.94 -11.81
CA SER A 451 7.16 13.00 -12.25
C SER A 451 5.70 12.59 -12.22
N GLN A 452 5.36 11.34 -12.54
CA GLN A 452 3.97 10.89 -12.49
C GLN A 452 3.36 10.97 -11.08
N HIS A 453 4.16 10.69 -10.04
CA HIS A 453 3.71 10.88 -8.66
C HIS A 453 3.50 12.37 -8.33
N ALA A 454 4.45 13.22 -8.73
CA ALA A 454 4.35 14.65 -8.48
C ALA A 454 3.15 15.29 -9.20
N GLN A 455 2.89 14.89 -10.44
CA GLN A 455 1.75 15.34 -11.24
C GLN A 455 0.42 14.92 -10.61
N ARG A 456 0.31 13.65 -10.15
CA ARG A 456 -0.88 13.18 -9.43
C ARG A 456 -1.15 14.01 -8.17
N GLU A 457 -0.13 14.27 -7.36
CA GLU A 457 -0.29 15.07 -6.13
C GLU A 457 -0.69 16.51 -6.43
N GLN A 458 -0.15 17.11 -7.50
CA GLN A 458 -0.55 18.44 -7.97
C GLN A 458 -2.01 18.45 -8.46
N PHE A 459 -2.41 17.48 -9.29
CA PHE A 459 -3.78 17.33 -9.75
C PHE A 459 -4.76 17.19 -8.57
N ASN A 460 -4.45 16.33 -7.60
CA ASN A 460 -5.29 16.13 -6.42
C ASN A 460 -5.34 17.37 -5.51
N ALA A 461 -4.25 18.15 -5.41
CA ALA A 461 -4.24 19.42 -4.68
C ALA A 461 -5.08 20.50 -5.40
N GLN A 462 -5.05 20.55 -6.74
CA GLN A 462 -5.90 21.43 -7.54
C GLN A 462 -7.38 21.07 -7.36
N LEU A 463 -7.73 19.79 -7.43
CA LEU A 463 -9.10 19.32 -7.23
C LEU A 463 -9.61 19.60 -5.80
N GLU A 464 -8.75 19.41 -4.78
CA GLU A 464 -9.06 19.80 -3.40
C GLU A 464 -9.36 21.31 -3.29
N ALA A 465 -8.54 22.15 -3.91
CA ALA A 465 -8.75 23.58 -3.93
C ALA A 465 -10.05 23.96 -4.64
N ALA A 466 -10.33 23.36 -5.81
CA ALA A 466 -11.58 23.56 -6.54
C ALA A 466 -12.80 23.22 -5.68
N GLY A 467 -12.83 22.03 -5.08
CA GLY A 467 -13.95 21.59 -4.24
C GLY A 467 -14.18 22.51 -3.03
N LYS A 468 -13.11 22.95 -2.36
CA LYS A 468 -13.21 23.92 -1.25
C LYS A 468 -13.73 25.28 -1.71
N LEU A 469 -13.25 25.78 -2.85
CA LEU A 469 -13.71 27.06 -3.42
C LEU A 469 -15.18 27.01 -3.84
N GLN A 470 -15.64 25.91 -4.44
CA GLN A 470 -17.05 25.66 -4.77
C GLN A 470 -17.90 25.65 -3.50
N ALA A 471 -17.48 24.89 -2.48
CA ALA A 471 -18.18 24.85 -1.20
C ALA A 471 -18.24 26.25 -0.55
N PHE A 472 -17.17 27.04 -0.58
CA PHE A 472 -17.23 28.43 -0.12
C PHE A 472 -18.22 29.28 -0.92
N ALA A 473 -18.27 29.15 -2.25
CA ALA A 473 -19.20 29.89 -3.08
C ALA A 473 -20.67 29.52 -2.79
N ASP A 474 -20.96 28.23 -2.64
CA ASP A 474 -22.29 27.73 -2.26
C ASP A 474 -22.70 28.26 -0.88
N LEU A 475 -21.79 28.16 0.09
CA LEU A 475 -22.01 28.62 1.47
C LEU A 475 -22.22 30.13 1.57
N MET A 476 -21.52 30.94 0.76
CA MET A 476 -21.73 32.39 0.71
C MET A 476 -23.05 32.74 0.04
N SER A 477 -23.36 32.11 -1.10
CA SER A 477 -24.55 32.41 -1.90
C SER A 477 -25.85 31.84 -1.34
N GLY A 478 -25.78 30.79 -0.52
CA GLY A 478 -26.95 30.09 0.03
C GLY A 478 -27.61 29.09 -0.95
N SER A 479 -27.03 28.89 -2.13
CA SER A 479 -27.55 28.01 -3.19
C SER A 479 -26.41 27.21 -3.82
N THR A 480 -26.67 25.97 -4.22
CA THR A 480 -25.67 25.16 -4.94
C THR A 480 -25.72 25.39 -6.44
N LYS A 481 -24.54 25.39 -7.08
CA LYS A 481 -24.43 25.30 -8.54
C LYS A 481 -24.12 23.88 -9.00
N ALA A 482 -24.49 23.56 -10.24
CA ALA A 482 -24.04 22.34 -10.88
C ALA A 482 -22.58 22.50 -11.31
N TYR A 483 -21.68 21.77 -10.67
CA TYR A 483 -20.25 21.74 -10.98
C TYR A 483 -19.89 20.48 -11.77
N SER A 484 -18.86 20.55 -12.62
CA SER A 484 -18.30 19.34 -13.22
C SER A 484 -17.69 18.48 -12.12
N HIS A 485 -17.95 17.17 -12.20
CA HIS A 485 -17.49 16.21 -11.22
C HIS A 485 -16.24 15.51 -11.76
N LEU A 486 -15.07 15.92 -11.25
CA LEU A 486 -13.81 15.23 -11.47
C LEU A 486 -13.48 14.38 -10.24
N GLU A 487 -12.94 13.19 -10.49
CA GLU A 487 -12.50 12.28 -9.42
C GLU A 487 -11.03 12.52 -9.07
N ARG A 488 -10.64 12.20 -7.84
CA ARG A 488 -9.23 12.21 -7.44
C ARG A 488 -8.48 11.17 -8.27
N SER A 489 -7.27 11.53 -8.69
CA SER A 489 -6.38 10.61 -9.39
C SER A 489 -5.85 9.58 -8.42
N LEU A 490 -6.19 8.32 -8.70
CA LEU A 490 -5.72 7.13 -7.99
C LEU A 490 -4.58 6.43 -8.74
N GLN A 491 -4.07 7.09 -9.79
CA GLN A 491 -3.22 6.45 -10.77
C GLN A 491 -1.97 5.84 -10.15
N ASP A 492 -1.72 4.60 -10.55
CA ASP A 492 -0.47 3.90 -10.35
C ASP A 492 0.47 4.26 -11.50
N PRO A 493 1.72 4.69 -11.24
CA PRO A 493 2.66 4.95 -12.32
C PRO A 493 2.89 3.79 -13.27
N ALA A 494 2.57 2.56 -12.85
CA ALA A 494 2.61 1.41 -13.72
C ALA A 494 1.51 1.32 -14.77
N ASN A 495 0.40 2.00 -14.54
CA ASN A 495 -0.71 2.11 -15.46
C ASN A 495 -1.14 3.59 -15.48
N PRO A 496 -0.35 4.47 -16.12
CA PRO A 496 -0.68 5.88 -16.20
C PRO A 496 -1.99 6.02 -16.97
N GLY A 497 -3.01 6.53 -16.29
CA GLY A 497 -4.19 7.08 -16.95
C GLY A 497 -3.87 8.47 -17.49
N GLN A 498 -4.87 9.14 -18.05
CA GLN A 498 -4.75 10.55 -18.41
C GLN A 498 -5.48 11.39 -17.36
N ASP A 499 -4.72 12.08 -16.51
CA ASP A 499 -5.30 13.11 -15.64
C ASP A 499 -5.71 14.32 -16.50
N GLN A 500 -6.91 14.83 -16.27
CA GLN A 500 -7.51 15.92 -17.05
C GLN A 500 -7.05 17.28 -16.51
N THR A 501 -5.74 17.56 -16.56
CA THR A 501 -5.12 18.74 -15.93
C THR A 501 -5.72 20.07 -16.41
N GLU A 502 -5.97 20.21 -17.72
CA GLU A 502 -6.59 21.42 -18.27
C GLU A 502 -8.03 21.64 -17.73
N GLU A 503 -8.78 20.55 -17.53
CA GLU A 503 -10.13 20.62 -17.00
C GLU A 503 -10.14 21.02 -15.52
N VAL A 504 -9.21 20.49 -14.70
CA VAL A 504 -9.13 20.87 -13.28
C VAL A 504 -8.66 22.32 -13.09
N GLU A 505 -7.76 22.83 -13.93
CA GLU A 505 -7.36 24.24 -13.90
C GLU A 505 -8.54 25.16 -14.24
N SER A 506 -9.33 24.80 -15.26
CA SER A 506 -10.57 25.50 -15.60
C SER A 506 -11.58 25.46 -14.45
N LEU A 507 -11.69 24.31 -13.77
CA LEU A 507 -12.55 24.13 -12.61
C LEU A 507 -12.14 25.04 -11.44
N VAL A 508 -10.85 25.10 -11.10
CA VAL A 508 -10.35 26.01 -10.05
C VAL A 508 -10.61 27.47 -10.42
N ALA A 509 -10.35 27.86 -11.68
CA ALA A 509 -10.59 29.22 -12.15
C ALA A 509 -12.07 29.60 -12.10
N SER A 510 -12.97 28.68 -12.47
CA SER A 510 -14.42 28.89 -12.36
C SER A 510 -14.86 29.03 -10.91
N ALA A 511 -14.45 28.11 -10.04
CA ALA A 511 -14.77 28.13 -8.61
C ALA A 511 -14.25 29.40 -7.92
N SER A 512 -13.05 29.87 -8.30
CA SER A 512 -12.48 31.11 -7.80
C SER A 512 -13.32 32.34 -8.20
N ARG A 513 -13.80 32.39 -9.45
CA ARG A 513 -14.69 33.46 -9.93
C ARG A 513 -16.07 33.40 -9.28
N ASP A 514 -16.62 32.20 -9.10
CA ASP A 514 -17.91 32.00 -8.44
C ASP A 514 -17.85 32.47 -6.98
N LEU A 515 -16.79 32.15 -6.26
CA LEU A 515 -16.57 32.64 -4.91
C LEU A 515 -16.40 34.16 -4.89
N ALA A 516 -15.59 34.73 -5.79
CA ALA A 516 -15.42 36.18 -5.89
C ALA A 516 -16.76 36.89 -6.12
N ALA A 517 -17.63 36.34 -6.97
CA ALA A 517 -18.96 36.88 -7.23
C ALA A 517 -19.92 36.73 -6.04
N ALA A 518 -19.78 35.67 -5.23
CA ALA A 518 -20.62 35.41 -4.06
C ALA A 518 -20.24 36.25 -2.83
N LEU A 519 -19.04 36.85 -2.79
CA LEU A 519 -18.63 37.68 -1.66
C LEU A 519 -19.47 38.96 -1.56
N PRO A 520 -19.97 39.31 -0.36
CA PRO A 520 -20.69 40.58 -0.15
C PRO A 520 -19.77 41.76 -0.46
N ARG A 521 -20.27 42.80 -1.13
CA ARG A 521 -19.51 43.97 -1.56
C ARG A 521 -20.01 45.26 -0.90
N LEU A 522 -19.15 46.24 -0.74
CA LEU A 522 -19.55 47.59 -0.31
C LEU A 522 -20.31 48.32 -1.43
N GLU A 523 -21.23 49.20 -1.04
CA GLU A 523 -21.89 50.16 -1.94
C GLU A 523 -20.93 51.32 -2.28
N GLN A 524 -19.87 51.03 -3.03
CA GLN A 524 -18.84 51.98 -3.45
C GLN A 524 -18.53 51.84 -4.95
N SER A 525 -17.81 52.81 -5.50
CA SER A 525 -17.31 52.73 -6.89
C SER A 525 -16.41 51.52 -7.10
N THR A 526 -16.52 50.88 -8.25
CA THR A 526 -15.67 49.76 -8.64
C THR A 526 -14.22 50.20 -8.81
N GLN A 527 -13.28 49.32 -8.45
CA GLN A 527 -11.85 49.53 -8.64
C GLN A 527 -11.21 48.24 -9.18
N LYS A 528 -10.10 48.39 -9.91
CA LYS A 528 -9.31 47.24 -10.38
C LYS A 528 -8.56 46.65 -9.21
N GLY A 529 -8.75 45.37 -8.95
CA GLY A 529 -8.11 44.67 -7.84
C GLY A 529 -7.88 43.20 -8.13
N TYR A 530 -7.01 42.60 -7.32
CA TYR A 530 -6.80 41.18 -7.25
C TYR A 530 -7.37 40.62 -5.95
N LEU A 531 -8.16 39.55 -6.04
CA LEU A 531 -8.63 38.77 -4.91
C LEU A 531 -7.79 37.50 -4.80
N SER A 532 -6.92 37.43 -3.79
CA SER A 532 -6.16 36.22 -3.47
C SER A 532 -6.94 35.38 -2.46
N LEU A 533 -7.12 34.09 -2.76
CA LEU A 533 -7.93 33.16 -1.97
C LEU A 533 -7.03 32.11 -1.28
N ASN A 534 -7.35 31.75 -0.04
CA ASN A 534 -6.66 30.69 0.71
C ASN A 534 -7.63 29.57 1.08
N THR A 535 -7.37 28.37 0.56
CA THR A 535 -8.18 27.17 0.82
C THR A 535 -7.69 26.35 2.01
N LEU A 536 -6.53 26.68 2.58
CA LEU A 536 -5.98 26.05 3.78
C LEU A 536 -6.45 26.79 5.03
N ASN A 537 -6.61 26.10 6.15
CA ASN A 537 -7.05 26.69 7.42
C ASN A 537 -5.94 27.42 8.19
N SER A 538 -4.73 27.49 7.65
CA SER A 538 -3.63 28.30 8.20
C SER A 538 -3.46 29.60 7.41
N ALA A 539 -3.23 30.70 8.14
CA ALA A 539 -2.78 31.94 7.51
C ALA A 539 -1.47 31.73 6.77
N SER A 540 -1.30 32.42 5.65
CA SER A 540 -0.12 32.28 4.82
C SER A 540 0.46 33.58 4.31
N THR A 541 1.78 33.58 4.15
CA THR A 541 2.54 34.70 3.60
C THR A 541 3.17 34.26 2.29
N ARG A 542 2.80 34.93 1.20
CA ARG A 542 3.17 34.51 -0.15
C ARG A 542 3.32 35.69 -1.10
N GLY A 543 4.03 35.45 -2.20
CA GLY A 543 4.15 36.39 -3.29
C GLY A 543 3.04 36.23 -4.32
N VAL A 544 2.56 37.35 -4.85
CA VAL A 544 1.61 37.40 -5.96
C VAL A 544 2.06 38.38 -7.03
N PHE A 545 1.82 38.02 -8.29
CA PHE A 545 2.04 38.92 -9.42
C PHE A 545 0.77 39.75 -9.66
N VAL A 546 0.90 41.07 -9.67
CA VAL A 546 -0.20 42.04 -9.77
C VAL A 546 -0.04 42.94 -11.01
N SER A 547 0.46 42.34 -12.10
CA SER A 547 0.86 43.07 -13.31
C SER A 547 -0.26 43.88 -13.98
N GLN A 548 -1.54 43.54 -13.75
CA GLN A 548 -2.69 44.26 -14.35
C GLN A 548 -3.15 45.49 -13.55
N LEU A 549 -2.65 45.70 -12.33
CA LEU A 549 -2.94 46.94 -11.59
C LEU A 549 -2.29 48.13 -12.32
N PRO A 550 -2.85 49.34 -12.27
CA PRO A 550 -2.17 50.53 -12.81
C PRO A 550 -0.94 50.88 -11.98
N ASP A 551 -1.13 51.04 -10.67
CA ASP A 551 -0.09 51.43 -9.71
C ASP A 551 0.31 50.26 -8.81
N LEU A 552 1.41 50.44 -8.07
CA LEU A 552 1.80 49.49 -7.04
C LEU A 552 0.83 49.53 -5.87
N PRO A 553 0.52 48.39 -5.23
CA PRO A 553 -0.19 48.40 -3.96
C PRO A 553 0.59 49.13 -2.88
N ALA A 554 -0.09 49.92 -2.05
CA ALA A 554 0.51 50.52 -0.86
C ALA A 554 0.78 49.47 0.22
N GLY A 555 1.78 49.72 1.08
CA GLY A 555 2.05 48.87 2.24
C GLY A 555 0.99 49.08 3.34
N GLY A 556 0.56 47.98 3.95
CA GLY A 556 -0.55 47.92 4.91
C GLY A 556 -1.42 46.70 4.64
N GLU A 557 -2.13 46.19 5.65
CA GLU A 557 -2.90 44.93 5.53
C GLU A 557 -3.86 44.93 4.33
N PRO A 558 -3.77 43.94 3.40
CA PRO A 558 -3.01 42.68 3.46
C PRO A 558 -1.61 42.70 2.80
N VAL A 559 -1.18 43.83 2.24
CA VAL A 559 0.09 43.99 1.51
C VAL A 559 1.25 44.28 2.48
N ILE A 560 2.17 43.34 2.59
CA ILE A 560 3.38 43.48 3.42
C ILE A 560 4.40 44.39 2.72
N ALA A 561 4.64 44.11 1.44
CA ALA A 561 5.55 44.87 0.60
C ALA A 561 5.16 44.71 -0.88
N SER A 562 5.38 45.75 -1.67
CA SER A 562 5.21 45.72 -3.13
C SER A 562 6.51 46.10 -3.83
N GLY A 563 6.64 45.66 -5.08
CA GLY A 563 7.80 45.93 -5.91
C GLY A 563 7.51 45.65 -7.38
N HIS A 564 8.49 45.97 -8.21
CA HIS A 564 8.47 45.65 -9.62
C HIS A 564 9.87 45.34 -10.11
N ASP A 565 9.94 44.60 -11.21
CA ASP A 565 11.13 44.49 -12.05
C ASP A 565 10.86 45.16 -13.42
N SER A 566 11.69 44.90 -14.42
CA SER A 566 11.50 45.46 -15.77
C SER A 566 10.29 44.90 -16.53
N LYS A 567 9.69 43.80 -16.05
CA LYS A 567 8.65 43.03 -16.73
C LYS A 567 7.36 42.88 -15.92
N ARG A 568 7.43 42.93 -14.58
CA ARG A 568 6.37 42.46 -13.68
C ARG A 568 6.19 43.39 -12.49
N LYS A 569 4.94 43.54 -12.03
CA LYS A 569 4.61 44.09 -10.70
C LYS A 569 4.21 42.95 -9.78
N PHE A 570 4.64 43.00 -8.53
CA PHE A 570 4.40 41.93 -7.57
C PHE A 570 4.29 42.48 -6.14
N ALA A 571 3.68 41.68 -5.27
CA ALA A 571 3.53 42.01 -3.86
C ALA A 571 3.71 40.75 -3.00
N ALA A 572 4.33 40.92 -1.83
CA ALA A 572 4.25 39.98 -0.74
C ALA A 572 3.00 40.34 0.09
N ILE A 573 2.13 39.36 0.31
CA ILE A 573 0.85 39.52 0.98
C ILE A 573 0.69 38.51 2.10
N GLU A 574 -0.15 38.84 3.06
CA GLU A 574 -0.69 37.89 4.05
C GLU A 574 -2.14 37.57 3.70
N VAL A 575 -2.49 36.29 3.68
CA VAL A 575 -3.86 35.81 3.45
C VAL A 575 -4.29 34.93 4.61
N PRO A 576 -5.37 35.26 5.33
CA PRO A 576 -5.86 34.44 6.44
C PRO A 576 -6.27 33.05 5.96
N GLY A 577 -6.27 32.08 6.88
CA GLY A 577 -6.74 30.72 6.60
C GLY A 577 -8.22 30.70 6.23
N CYS A 578 -8.60 29.87 5.26
CA CYS A 578 -9.97 29.76 4.72
C CYS A 578 -10.56 31.14 4.43
N GLY A 579 -9.79 32.02 3.79
CA GLY A 579 -10.09 33.43 3.67
C GLY A 579 -9.55 34.07 2.39
N TYR A 580 -9.56 35.40 2.35
CA TYR A 580 -9.14 36.17 1.18
C TYR A 580 -8.33 37.41 1.54
N ALA A 581 -7.61 37.92 0.55
CA ALA A 581 -6.94 39.23 0.55
C ALA A 581 -7.30 40.00 -0.74
N TRP A 582 -7.78 41.23 -0.59
CA TRP A 582 -8.13 42.15 -1.66
C TRP A 582 -7.01 43.17 -1.86
N ILE A 583 -6.45 43.23 -3.07
CA ILE A 583 -5.23 43.98 -3.38
C ILE A 583 -5.52 44.95 -4.51
N THR A 584 -5.33 46.24 -4.27
CA THR A 584 -5.58 47.31 -5.24
C THR A 584 -4.33 48.17 -5.42
N GLY A 585 -4.27 48.90 -6.54
CA GLY A 585 -3.21 49.89 -6.76
C GLY A 585 -3.48 51.15 -5.95
N ASP A 586 -2.42 51.79 -5.46
CA ASP A 586 -2.48 53.11 -4.83
C ASP A 586 -1.58 54.07 -5.60
N ALA A 587 -2.08 55.25 -5.97
CA ALA A 587 -1.29 56.30 -6.62
C ALA A 587 -0.11 56.79 -5.75
N LYS A 588 -0.18 56.57 -4.43
CA LYS A 588 0.93 56.80 -3.47
C LYS A 588 1.76 55.55 -3.20
N GLY A 589 1.42 54.42 -3.81
CA GLY A 589 2.14 53.16 -3.71
C GLY A 589 3.53 53.29 -4.33
N SER A 590 4.55 53.34 -3.49
CA SER A 590 5.95 53.25 -3.93
C SER A 590 6.54 51.92 -3.47
N ALA A 591 7.61 51.45 -4.13
CA ALA A 591 8.50 50.46 -3.52
C ALA A 591 8.87 50.98 -2.12
N GLY A 592 8.47 50.27 -1.07
CA GLY A 592 8.50 50.78 0.30
C GLY A 592 9.91 51.20 0.74
N LYS A 593 10.02 51.96 1.85
CA LYS A 593 11.32 52.31 2.48
C LYS A 593 12.09 51.09 3.02
N GLN A 594 11.53 49.89 2.89
CA GLN A 594 12.14 48.63 3.31
C GLN A 594 13.34 48.29 2.41
N LYS A 595 14.39 47.70 3.00
CA LYS A 595 15.62 47.33 2.27
C LYS A 595 15.34 46.26 1.23
N ALA A 596 16.04 46.30 0.10
CA ALA A 596 15.96 45.21 -0.89
C ALA A 596 16.38 43.86 -0.29
N LEU A 597 15.80 42.77 -0.77
CA LEU A 597 16.09 41.41 -0.30
C LEU A 597 17.39 40.83 -0.88
N LEU A 598 17.95 41.43 -1.93
CA LEU A 598 19.14 40.92 -2.61
C LEU A 598 20.30 41.89 -2.45
N ASP A 599 21.46 41.34 -2.08
CA ASP A 599 22.73 42.05 -2.00
C ASP A 599 23.87 41.14 -2.50
N GLY A 600 24.39 41.43 -3.69
CA GLY A 600 25.38 40.59 -4.38
C GLY A 600 24.84 39.18 -4.66
N HIS A 601 25.43 38.18 -4.00
CA HIS A 601 25.05 36.76 -4.10
C HIS A 601 24.30 36.26 -2.87
N VAL A 602 23.70 37.19 -2.10
CA VAL A 602 23.03 36.90 -0.83
C VAL A 602 21.57 37.34 -0.91
N LEU A 603 20.65 36.41 -0.66
CA LEU A 603 19.24 36.69 -0.44
C LEU A 603 18.98 36.79 1.07
N ARG A 604 18.32 37.85 1.52
CA ARG A 604 18.02 38.08 2.94
C ARG A 604 16.61 38.61 3.17
N ASN A 605 15.94 38.10 4.20
CA ASN A 605 14.68 38.63 4.70
C ASN A 605 14.68 38.66 6.23
N GLU A 606 13.51 38.64 6.88
CA GLU A 606 13.36 38.67 8.34
C GLU A 606 13.77 37.36 9.03
N PHE A 607 13.85 36.26 8.28
CA PHE A 607 14.02 34.92 8.82
C PHE A 607 15.35 34.28 8.43
N MET A 608 15.86 34.56 7.24
CA MET A 608 17.02 33.86 6.70
C MET A 608 17.96 34.73 5.87
N GLU A 609 19.22 34.33 5.86
CA GLU A 609 20.26 34.79 4.96
C GLU A 609 20.82 33.59 4.17
N VAL A 610 20.65 33.62 2.85
CA VAL A 610 21.01 32.54 1.93
C VAL A 610 22.18 32.98 1.07
N HIS A 611 23.32 32.30 1.21
CA HIS A 611 24.53 32.59 0.44
C HIS A 611 24.69 31.60 -0.71
N ILE A 612 24.76 32.12 -1.93
CA ILE A 612 25.05 31.32 -3.12
C ILE A 612 26.56 31.12 -3.29
N HIS A 613 26.99 29.90 -3.60
CA HIS A 613 28.39 29.56 -3.76
C HIS A 613 28.93 30.09 -5.11
N PRO A 614 30.02 30.87 -5.14
CA PRO A 614 30.52 31.48 -6.37
C PRO A 614 31.10 30.49 -7.38
N GLU A 615 31.54 29.31 -6.94
CA GLU A 615 32.14 28.29 -7.83
C GLU A 615 31.16 27.20 -8.25
N THR A 616 30.16 26.88 -7.42
CA THR A 616 29.23 25.77 -7.70
C THR A 616 27.87 26.26 -8.14
N GLY A 617 27.45 27.47 -7.73
CA GLY A 617 26.13 28.01 -8.03
C GLY A 617 25.02 27.44 -7.15
N GLY A 618 25.36 26.51 -6.24
CA GLY A 618 24.48 25.95 -5.21
C GLY A 618 24.38 26.83 -3.96
N ILE A 619 23.66 26.38 -2.95
CA ILE A 619 23.59 27.07 -1.66
C ILE A 619 24.81 26.69 -0.82
N LYS A 620 25.66 27.68 -0.53
CA LYS A 620 26.81 27.52 0.38
C LYS A 620 26.34 27.36 1.82
N SER A 621 25.46 28.25 2.25
CA SER A 621 24.95 28.28 3.61
C SER A 621 23.63 29.02 3.72
N ILE A 622 22.79 28.58 4.64
CA ILE A 622 21.59 29.27 5.11
C ILE A 622 21.77 29.56 6.59
N TYR A 623 21.70 30.83 6.97
CA TYR A 623 21.72 31.27 8.35
C TYR A 623 20.35 31.78 8.77
N ASP A 624 19.98 31.53 10.03
CA ASP A 624 18.94 32.29 10.70
C ASP A 624 19.56 33.35 11.63
N TYR A 625 18.77 34.30 12.13
CA TYR A 625 19.26 35.40 12.96
C TYR A 625 19.35 35.08 14.47
N LYS A 626 18.96 33.87 14.88
CA LYS A 626 18.86 33.44 16.28
C LYS A 626 19.98 32.48 16.67
N THR A 627 20.44 31.67 15.74
CA THR A 627 21.38 30.57 15.98
C THR A 627 22.72 30.85 15.31
N ARG A 628 23.78 30.21 15.83
CA ARG A 628 25.12 30.29 15.25
C ARG A 628 25.35 29.04 14.41
N GLY A 629 25.72 29.24 13.15
CA GLY A 629 26.14 28.16 12.26
C GLY A 629 25.20 27.96 11.08
N ASN A 630 25.69 27.21 10.10
CA ASN A 630 24.96 26.93 8.88
C ASN A 630 23.84 25.91 9.14
N ARG A 631 22.61 26.23 8.73
CA ARG A 631 21.46 25.32 8.80
C ARG A 631 21.55 24.21 7.77
N LEU A 632 21.96 24.52 6.54
CA LEU A 632 22.19 23.53 5.49
C LEU A 632 23.00 24.09 4.31
N SER A 633 23.54 23.20 3.48
CA SER A 633 24.06 23.49 2.15
C SER A 633 23.38 22.62 1.09
N GLN A 634 23.34 23.09 -0.16
CA GLN A 634 22.66 22.42 -1.27
C GLN A 634 23.54 22.41 -2.52
N GLN A 635 23.59 21.25 -3.19
CA GLN A 635 24.17 21.11 -4.54
C GLN A 635 23.35 20.13 -5.39
N LEU A 636 23.49 20.23 -6.71
CA LEU A 636 22.98 19.23 -7.66
C LEU A 636 24.08 18.22 -7.98
N SER A 637 23.74 16.94 -8.10
CA SER A 637 24.73 15.91 -8.43
C SER A 637 24.10 14.71 -9.12
N LEU A 638 24.91 13.98 -9.87
CA LEU A 638 24.64 12.65 -10.38
C LEU A 638 25.27 11.65 -9.41
N ARG A 639 24.44 10.87 -8.73
CA ARG A 639 24.87 9.71 -7.94
C ARG A 639 25.13 8.55 -8.90
N MET A 640 26.24 7.83 -8.70
CA MET A 640 26.60 6.64 -9.46
C MET A 640 27.16 5.54 -8.55
N PRO A 641 26.96 4.25 -8.89
CA PRO A 641 27.62 3.17 -8.18
C PRO A 641 29.13 3.25 -8.36
N GLY A 642 29.87 2.86 -7.32
CA GLY A 642 31.32 2.75 -7.38
C GLY A 642 31.85 1.70 -8.35
N LYS A 643 33.16 1.68 -8.55
CA LYS A 643 33.84 0.61 -9.29
C LYS A 643 33.65 -0.73 -8.57
N LYS A 644 33.36 -1.80 -9.33
CA LYS A 644 33.31 -3.17 -8.79
C LYS A 644 34.68 -3.51 -8.19
N GLN A 645 34.67 -4.00 -6.95
CA GLN A 645 35.89 -4.42 -6.26
C GLN A 645 36.52 -5.63 -6.93
N ALA A 646 37.85 -5.72 -6.87
CA ALA A 646 38.59 -6.86 -7.39
C ALA A 646 38.44 -8.09 -6.48
N THR A 647 38.53 -9.29 -7.06
CA THR A 647 38.45 -10.55 -6.30
C THR A 647 39.55 -10.59 -5.23
N GLY A 648 39.17 -10.67 -3.95
CA GLY A 648 40.09 -10.72 -2.81
C GLY A 648 40.16 -9.44 -1.96
N GLU A 649 39.53 -8.35 -2.38
CA GLU A 649 39.40 -7.13 -1.57
C GLU A 649 38.30 -7.24 -0.50
N ARG A 650 38.42 -6.45 0.57
CA ARG A 650 37.39 -6.37 1.62
C ARG A 650 36.09 -5.85 0.99
N TYR A 651 35.02 -6.65 1.07
CA TYR A 651 33.69 -6.25 0.61
C TYR A 651 33.29 -4.90 1.22
N LEU A 652 33.19 -3.88 0.37
CA LEU A 652 32.56 -2.61 0.70
C LEU A 652 31.11 -2.70 0.25
N GLY A 653 30.19 -2.36 1.16
CA GLY A 653 28.79 -2.24 0.80
C GLY A 653 28.60 -1.21 -0.33
N PRO A 654 27.52 -1.29 -1.11
CA PRO A 654 27.24 -0.40 -2.24
C PRO A 654 27.37 1.10 -1.90
N ASP A 655 27.14 1.47 -0.65
CA ASP A 655 27.14 2.85 -0.17
C ASP A 655 28.53 3.43 0.07
N ALA A 656 29.47 2.58 0.47
CA ALA A 656 30.84 3.00 0.75
C ALA A 656 31.66 3.24 -0.53
N SER A 657 31.15 2.77 -1.68
CA SER A 657 31.81 2.92 -2.98
C SER A 657 31.16 3.98 -3.88
N VAL A 658 30.03 4.58 -3.48
CA VAL A 658 29.29 5.53 -4.33
C VAL A 658 30.13 6.75 -4.70
N ILE A 659 29.95 7.16 -5.95
CA ILE A 659 30.57 8.32 -6.56
C ILE A 659 29.51 9.39 -6.82
N TYR A 660 29.87 10.64 -6.62
CA TYR A 660 29.05 11.80 -6.94
C TYR A 660 29.79 12.72 -7.90
N SER A 661 29.08 13.19 -8.92
CA SER A 661 29.59 14.25 -9.79
C SER A 661 29.67 15.60 -9.06
N GLN A 662 30.45 16.51 -9.61
CA GLN A 662 30.68 17.85 -9.07
C GLN A 662 29.82 18.90 -9.79
N MET A 663 29.23 19.82 -9.04
CA MET A 663 28.47 20.95 -9.57
C MET A 663 29.40 22.15 -9.80
N LYS A 664 29.40 22.72 -11.00
CA LYS A 664 30.22 23.90 -11.34
C LYS A 664 29.39 24.97 -12.04
N VAL A 665 29.43 26.19 -11.55
CA VAL A 665 28.68 27.31 -12.14
C VAL A 665 29.46 27.94 -13.29
N THR A 666 28.73 28.37 -14.30
CA THR A 666 29.25 29.19 -15.40
C THR A 666 28.72 30.63 -15.33
N GLN A 667 27.54 30.83 -14.75
CA GLN A 667 26.92 32.15 -14.60
C GLN A 667 26.06 32.24 -13.33
N ILE A 668 26.19 33.37 -12.61
CA ILE A 668 25.29 33.78 -11.51
C ILE A 668 24.74 35.16 -11.88
N ASP A 669 23.41 35.28 -11.94
CA ASP A 669 22.69 36.48 -12.34
C ASP A 669 21.72 36.93 -11.22
N PRO A 670 22.05 38.02 -10.49
CA PRO A 670 21.16 38.65 -9.52
C PRO A 670 19.97 39.35 -10.21
N ALA A 671 18.94 38.57 -10.55
CA ALA A 671 17.89 38.98 -11.47
C ALA A 671 16.89 40.00 -10.91
N THR A 672 16.45 39.83 -9.66
CA THR A 672 15.47 40.72 -9.02
C THR A 672 15.97 41.19 -7.66
N SER A 673 16.06 42.51 -7.46
CA SER A 673 16.36 43.12 -6.17
C SER A 673 15.31 44.18 -5.85
N SER A 674 14.36 43.83 -4.98
CA SER A 674 13.28 44.73 -4.57
C SER A 674 12.96 44.57 -3.08
N ALA A 675 12.09 45.43 -2.54
CA ALA A 675 11.62 45.33 -1.16
C ALA A 675 10.69 44.14 -0.90
N ALA A 676 10.05 43.58 -1.93
CA ALA A 676 9.06 42.49 -1.81
C ALA A 676 9.62 41.11 -2.19
N MET A 677 10.51 41.05 -3.18
CA MET A 677 11.10 39.81 -3.70
C MET A 677 12.58 39.98 -4.05
N GLY A 678 13.38 38.95 -3.77
CA GLY A 678 14.72 38.76 -4.30
C GLY A 678 14.80 37.49 -5.15
N GLU A 679 15.48 37.55 -6.30
CA GLU A 679 15.72 36.39 -7.18
C GLU A 679 17.18 36.34 -7.65
N ILE A 680 17.79 35.14 -7.59
CA ILE A 680 19.10 34.83 -8.18
C ILE A 680 18.93 33.65 -9.14
N HIS A 681 19.44 33.79 -10.37
CA HIS A 681 19.54 32.70 -11.33
C HIS A 681 20.98 32.17 -11.37
N THR A 682 21.14 30.85 -11.37
CA THR A 682 22.44 30.21 -11.61
C THR A 682 22.33 29.24 -12.78
N ARG A 683 23.42 29.11 -13.54
CA ARG A 683 23.54 28.15 -14.63
C ARG A 683 24.93 27.55 -14.63
N GLY A 684 25.04 26.28 -15.00
CA GLY A 684 26.32 25.59 -14.98
C GLY A 684 26.25 24.16 -15.47
N ASN A 685 27.30 23.41 -15.13
CA ASN A 685 27.51 22.02 -15.54
C ASN A 685 27.61 21.12 -14.31
N ILE A 686 27.12 19.89 -14.46
CA ILE A 686 27.39 18.76 -13.58
C ILE A 686 28.51 17.95 -14.24
N ILE A 687 29.63 17.76 -13.55
CA ILE A 687 30.90 17.25 -14.10
C ILE A 687 31.28 15.92 -13.44
N GLY A 688 31.60 14.89 -14.24
CA GLY A 688 32.03 13.58 -13.76
C GLY A 688 33.47 13.53 -13.24
N GLU A 689 33.93 12.33 -12.86
CA GLU A 689 35.31 12.11 -12.39
C GLU A 689 36.35 12.34 -13.50
N GLU A 690 35.99 12.08 -14.76
CA GLU A 690 36.86 12.25 -15.92
C GLU A 690 36.78 13.66 -16.52
N HIS A 691 36.18 14.61 -15.79
CA HIS A 691 35.95 16.00 -16.18
C HIS A 691 35.02 16.19 -17.39
N GLU A 692 34.26 15.16 -17.72
CA GLU A 692 33.19 15.15 -18.72
C GLU A 692 31.93 15.85 -18.19
N VAL A 693 31.20 16.53 -19.07
CA VAL A 693 29.92 17.16 -18.72
C VAL A 693 28.83 16.08 -18.72
N MET A 694 28.28 15.81 -17.54
CA MET A 694 27.18 14.85 -17.35
C MET A 694 25.83 15.48 -17.65
N ALA A 695 25.64 16.74 -17.28
CA ALA A 695 24.43 17.50 -17.51
C ALA A 695 24.70 19.00 -17.46
N THR A 696 23.80 19.79 -18.03
CA THR A 696 23.71 21.23 -17.75
C THR A 696 22.58 21.49 -16.77
N TYR A 697 22.70 22.53 -15.95
CA TYR A 697 21.63 22.91 -15.02
C TYR A 697 21.31 24.39 -15.08
N LYS A 698 20.08 24.73 -14.69
CA LYS A 698 19.64 26.08 -14.33
C LYS A 698 18.94 26.02 -12.97
N GLN A 699 19.19 26.98 -12.10
CA GLN A 699 18.43 27.14 -10.86
C GLN A 699 17.95 28.59 -10.71
N THR A 700 16.75 28.75 -10.15
CA THR A 700 16.21 30.03 -9.71
C THR A 700 15.96 29.94 -8.21
N TYR A 701 16.66 30.78 -7.45
CA TYR A 701 16.43 30.97 -6.02
C TYR A 701 15.55 32.18 -5.83
N ARG A 702 14.38 32.01 -5.20
CA ARG A 702 13.41 33.09 -4.95
C ARG A 702 13.09 33.20 -3.47
N LEU A 703 13.23 34.40 -2.92
CA LEU A 703 12.89 34.71 -1.53
C LEU A 703 11.92 35.89 -1.48
N TRP A 704 10.80 35.70 -0.78
CA TRP A 704 9.80 36.74 -0.56
C TRP A 704 9.98 37.39 0.82
N ARG A 705 9.57 38.66 0.90
CA ARG A 705 9.42 39.39 2.17
C ARG A 705 8.49 38.60 3.10
N ALA A 706 8.86 38.49 4.38
CA ALA A 706 8.10 37.81 5.42
C ALA A 706 7.80 36.31 5.15
N SER A 707 8.39 35.68 4.13
CA SER A 707 8.29 34.24 3.92
C SER A 707 9.39 33.49 4.69
N ARG A 708 9.03 32.35 5.29
CA ARG A 708 10.01 31.41 5.88
C ARG A 708 10.54 30.38 4.88
N VAL A 709 10.16 30.51 3.60
CA VAL A 709 10.47 29.54 2.55
C VAL A 709 11.32 30.21 1.47
N LEU A 710 12.48 29.60 1.18
CA LEU A 710 13.24 29.82 -0.04
C LEU A 710 12.72 28.86 -1.12
N GLU A 711 12.29 29.39 -2.25
CA GLU A 711 11.88 28.59 -3.40
C GLU A 711 13.08 28.31 -4.32
N ILE A 712 13.14 27.09 -4.86
CA ILE A 712 14.18 26.63 -5.77
C ILE A 712 13.50 25.98 -6.98
N ASP A 713 13.51 26.67 -8.11
CA ASP A 713 13.15 26.06 -9.41
C ASP A 713 14.44 25.50 -10.03
N ILE A 714 14.42 24.23 -10.43
CA ILE A 714 15.57 23.46 -10.93
C ILE A 714 15.26 22.95 -12.33
N GLU A 715 16.16 23.18 -13.27
CA GLU A 715 16.16 22.56 -14.60
C GLU A 715 17.47 21.79 -14.78
N ILE A 716 17.41 20.51 -15.16
CA ILE A 716 18.59 19.68 -15.46
C ILE A 716 18.39 19.07 -16.84
N GLU A 717 19.38 19.23 -17.72
CA GLU A 717 19.43 18.62 -19.04
C GLU A 717 20.57 17.58 -19.07
N PRO A 718 20.27 16.28 -18.87
CA PRO A 718 21.24 15.20 -18.90
C PRO A 718 21.89 15.04 -20.29
N GLN A 719 23.21 14.86 -20.30
CA GLN A 719 23.98 14.32 -21.43
C GLN A 719 24.32 12.84 -21.22
N VAL A 720 24.29 12.38 -19.96
CA VAL A 720 24.46 10.99 -19.57
C VAL A 720 23.22 10.52 -18.82
N ASP A 721 22.60 9.47 -19.32
CA ASP A 721 21.45 8.86 -18.67
C ASP A 721 21.87 8.07 -17.42
N PRO A 722 21.10 8.16 -16.31
CA PRO A 722 21.31 7.30 -15.16
C PRO A 722 21.17 5.82 -15.53
N LYS A 723 21.94 4.97 -14.84
CA LYS A 723 21.82 3.51 -14.96
C LYS A 723 20.49 3.04 -14.37
N SER A 724 19.99 1.88 -14.78
CA SER A 724 18.76 1.26 -14.25
C SER A 724 18.96 0.68 -12.84
N LEU A 725 19.50 1.49 -11.91
CA LEU A 725 19.76 1.18 -10.51
C LEU A 725 18.97 2.18 -9.64
N PRO A 726 17.74 1.84 -9.21
CA PRO A 726 16.75 2.80 -8.69
C PRO A 726 17.24 3.77 -7.62
N TRP A 727 17.99 3.26 -6.65
CA TRP A 727 18.45 4.04 -5.50
C TRP A 727 19.94 4.45 -5.61
N ASP A 728 20.64 3.97 -6.64
CA ASP A 728 22.10 4.10 -6.74
C ASP A 728 22.59 4.83 -8.01
N SER A 729 21.69 5.13 -8.95
CA SER A 729 22.01 5.98 -10.10
C SER A 729 20.88 6.93 -10.45
N HIS A 730 21.09 8.23 -10.19
CA HIS A 730 20.11 9.29 -10.44
C HIS A 730 20.74 10.69 -10.32
N TYR A 731 20.18 11.68 -11.02
CA TYR A 731 20.40 13.09 -10.68
C TYR A 731 19.54 13.46 -9.46
N CYS A 732 20.13 14.18 -8.52
CA CYS A 732 19.50 14.58 -7.28
C CYS A 732 19.78 16.04 -6.91
N CYS A 733 18.88 16.59 -6.11
CA CYS A 733 19.18 17.73 -5.24
C CYS A 733 19.66 17.19 -3.89
N ARG A 734 20.94 17.43 -3.58
CA ARG A 734 21.59 16.97 -2.36
C ARG A 734 21.66 18.08 -1.33
N LEU A 735 21.16 17.79 -0.13
CA LEU A 735 21.26 18.63 1.05
C LEU A 735 22.27 18.04 2.03
N ALA A 736 23.02 18.89 2.72
CA ALA A 736 23.89 18.52 3.82
C ALA A 736 23.71 19.47 5.00
N TRP A 737 23.76 18.93 6.23
CA TRP A 737 23.70 19.71 7.46
C TRP A 737 24.81 19.27 8.44
N GLY A 738 25.18 20.13 9.38
CA GLY A 738 26.33 19.86 10.27
C GLY A 738 26.01 18.99 11.49
N ASP A 739 24.76 18.95 11.94
CA ASP A 739 24.34 18.19 13.13
C ASP A 739 24.00 16.74 12.76
N GLU A 740 24.97 15.83 12.91
CA GLU A 740 24.77 14.39 12.65
C GLU A 740 23.74 13.73 13.57
N THR A 741 23.40 14.37 14.71
CA THR A 741 22.41 13.86 15.65
C THR A 741 20.97 14.29 15.30
N ALA A 742 20.81 15.12 14.28
CA ALA A 742 19.50 15.62 13.86
C ALA A 742 18.53 14.46 13.54
N LEU A 743 17.31 14.62 14.04
CA LEU A 743 16.23 13.67 13.79
C LEU A 743 15.48 14.06 12.52
N THR A 744 15.16 13.07 11.70
CA THR A 744 14.38 13.27 10.48
C THR A 744 12.93 12.86 10.67
N TYR A 745 12.03 13.63 10.08
CA TYR A 745 10.59 13.37 10.09
C TYR A 745 10.02 13.56 8.68
N HIS A 746 8.95 12.87 8.37
CA HIS A 746 8.11 13.11 7.19
C HIS A 746 6.66 12.82 7.56
N ASP A 747 5.72 13.07 6.66
CA ASP A 747 4.34 12.68 6.86
C ASP A 747 4.06 11.24 6.39
N VAL A 748 3.20 10.54 7.13
CA VAL A 748 2.54 9.30 6.71
C VAL A 748 1.06 9.64 6.58
N GLN A 749 0.57 9.79 5.35
CA GLN A 749 -0.78 10.28 5.07
C GLN A 749 -1.09 11.55 5.88
N TRP A 750 -0.22 12.56 5.76
CA TRP A 750 -0.32 13.86 6.44
C TRP A 750 -0.10 13.86 7.97
N VAL A 751 0.18 12.72 8.59
CA VAL A 751 0.55 12.62 10.02
C VAL A 751 2.07 12.61 10.18
N ARG A 752 2.61 13.60 10.89
CA ARG A 752 4.05 13.76 11.15
C ARG A 752 4.61 12.56 11.91
N THR A 753 5.54 11.85 11.26
CA THR A 753 6.12 10.60 11.74
C THR A 753 7.64 10.68 11.74
N ARG A 754 8.27 10.14 12.79
CA ARG A 754 9.73 10.03 12.84
C ARG A 754 10.20 8.97 11.86
N CYS A 755 11.25 9.27 11.10
CA CYS A 755 11.88 8.31 10.21
C CYS A 755 13.37 8.18 10.52
N SER A 756 13.81 6.94 10.74
CA SER A 756 15.21 6.56 10.88
C SER A 756 15.73 5.79 9.66
N GLY A 757 14.80 5.37 8.79
CA GLY A 757 15.07 4.69 7.54
C GLY A 757 15.96 5.49 6.59
N ARG A 758 16.72 4.75 5.79
CA ARG A 758 17.58 5.32 4.75
C ARG A 758 16.78 5.82 3.54
N ARG A 759 15.78 5.05 3.14
CA ARG A 759 14.86 5.39 2.04
C ARG A 759 13.66 6.07 2.65
N ILE A 760 13.35 7.26 2.16
CA ILE A 760 12.25 8.08 2.66
C ILE A 760 11.30 8.30 1.49
N GLU A 761 10.03 8.05 1.74
CA GLU A 761 8.93 8.27 0.81
C GLU A 761 8.03 9.36 1.37
N ALA A 762 8.08 10.56 0.79
CA ALA A 762 7.46 11.76 1.35
C ALA A 762 7.09 12.79 0.27
N SER A 763 5.83 12.77 -0.16
CA SER A 763 5.34 13.68 -1.22
C SER A 763 5.13 15.13 -0.77
N ASN A 764 5.07 15.42 0.54
CA ASN A 764 4.87 16.78 1.06
C ASN A 764 6.18 17.41 1.55
N TYR A 765 6.82 16.77 2.54
CA TYR A 765 8.02 17.33 3.17
C TYR A 765 8.94 16.30 3.82
N VAL A 766 10.20 16.69 4.00
CA VAL A 766 11.16 16.04 4.90
C VAL A 766 11.71 17.07 5.88
N GLU A 767 11.54 16.84 7.18
CA GLU A 767 12.10 17.68 8.23
C GLU A 767 13.46 17.16 8.71
N ILE A 768 14.33 18.09 9.02
CA ILE A 768 15.59 17.91 9.73
C ILE A 768 15.48 18.72 11.01
N ASN A 769 15.28 18.02 12.14
CA ASN A 769 15.17 18.61 13.45
C ASN A 769 16.52 18.51 14.17
N ALA A 770 17.31 19.59 14.07
CA ALA A 770 18.61 19.70 14.70
C ALA A 770 18.49 20.40 16.07
N SER A 771 19.53 20.27 16.89
CA SER A 771 19.64 20.92 18.20
C SER A 771 19.41 22.44 18.20
N HIS A 772 19.72 23.10 17.08
CA HIS A 772 19.65 24.53 16.88
C HIS A 772 18.44 24.97 16.02
N GLY A 773 17.51 24.06 15.70
CA GLY A 773 16.24 24.40 15.06
C GLY A 773 15.79 23.41 13.99
N LYS A 774 14.59 23.66 13.44
CA LYS A 774 13.96 22.82 12.43
C LYS A 774 14.14 23.40 11.03
N THR A 775 14.64 22.57 10.12
CA THR A 775 14.73 22.88 8.69
C THR A 775 13.86 21.91 7.92
N THR A 776 13.05 22.38 6.98
CA THR A 776 12.10 21.53 6.25
C THR A 776 12.35 21.64 4.75
N LEU A 777 12.56 20.50 4.08
CA LEU A 777 12.46 20.40 2.63
C LEU A 777 10.99 20.25 2.24
N LEU A 778 10.48 21.13 1.39
CA LEU A 778 9.16 21.05 0.76
C LEU A 778 9.33 20.47 -0.64
N THR A 779 8.65 19.37 -0.95
CA THR A 779 9.02 18.52 -2.09
C THR A 779 8.18 18.72 -3.34
N ALA A 780 7.07 19.47 -3.23
CA ALA A 780 6.12 19.73 -4.32
C ALA A 780 5.68 18.45 -5.07
N GLY A 781 5.47 17.35 -4.34
CA GLY A 781 5.00 16.09 -4.88
C GLY A 781 6.10 15.10 -5.25
N ILE A 782 7.38 15.49 -5.21
CA ILE A 782 8.52 14.59 -5.46
C ILE A 782 8.66 13.64 -4.26
N PRO A 783 8.47 12.32 -4.41
CA PRO A 783 8.26 11.45 -3.25
C PRO A 783 9.53 10.75 -2.76
N PHE A 784 10.57 10.59 -3.57
CA PHE A 784 11.68 9.68 -3.24
C PHE A 784 12.93 10.42 -2.75
N HIS A 785 13.37 10.07 -1.53
CA HIS A 785 14.57 10.63 -0.93
C HIS A 785 15.46 9.55 -0.31
N LEU A 786 16.77 9.81 -0.32
CA LEU A 786 17.80 8.93 0.20
C LEU A 786 18.63 9.65 1.26
N ARG A 787 18.49 9.24 2.52
CA ARG A 787 19.31 9.72 3.63
C ARG A 787 20.66 9.02 3.61
N ASN A 788 21.76 9.77 3.61
CA ASN A 788 23.11 9.24 3.57
C ASN A 788 23.93 9.75 4.77
N HIS A 789 24.72 8.86 5.38
CA HIS A 789 25.64 9.15 6.49
C HIS A 789 25.05 9.93 7.68
N GLY A 790 23.72 9.86 7.87
CA GLY A 790 23.03 10.54 8.98
C GLY A 790 22.82 12.05 8.79
N HIS A 791 23.62 12.72 7.96
CA HIS A 791 23.66 14.18 7.82
C HIS A 791 23.50 14.72 6.38
N MET A 792 23.11 13.85 5.44
CA MET A 792 22.84 14.22 4.05
C MET A 792 21.53 13.62 3.56
N LEU A 793 20.88 14.31 2.63
CA LEU A 793 19.63 13.89 2.00
C LEU A 793 19.69 14.16 0.50
N ASP A 794 19.57 13.11 -0.31
CA ASP A 794 19.39 13.23 -1.75
C ASP A 794 17.90 13.18 -2.07
N THR A 795 17.37 14.19 -2.75
CA THR A 795 16.04 14.14 -3.37
C THR A 795 16.22 13.71 -4.82
N ILE A 796 15.63 12.58 -5.18
CA ILE A 796 15.78 11.96 -6.49
C ILE A 796 14.95 12.76 -7.51
N LEU A 797 15.61 13.37 -8.50
CA LEU A 797 14.96 14.20 -9.52
C LEU A 797 14.83 13.43 -10.84
N ILE A 798 15.95 12.93 -11.37
CA ILE A 798 16.00 12.21 -12.65
C ILE A 798 16.67 10.85 -12.42
N PRO A 799 15.90 9.79 -12.10
CA PRO A 799 16.35 8.42 -12.25
C PRO A 799 16.24 7.95 -13.71
N HIS A 800 16.62 6.71 -13.98
CA HIS A 800 16.44 6.10 -15.29
C HIS A 800 14.96 6.07 -15.71
N GLY A 801 14.64 6.53 -16.92
CA GLY A 801 13.27 6.58 -17.45
C GLY A 801 12.48 7.86 -17.14
N GLU A 802 13.06 8.82 -16.41
CA GLU A 802 12.41 10.09 -16.11
C GLU A 802 12.25 11.00 -17.34
N THR A 803 11.05 11.58 -17.47
CA THR A 803 10.63 12.40 -18.60
C THR A 803 10.72 13.88 -18.28
N GLU A 804 10.49 14.27 -17.03
CA GLU A 804 10.57 15.68 -16.62
C GLU A 804 12.01 16.15 -16.47
N ARG A 805 12.23 17.43 -16.78
CA ARG A 805 13.52 18.11 -16.64
C ARG A 805 13.45 19.29 -15.69
N LYS A 806 12.24 19.65 -15.24
CA LYS A 806 11.97 20.79 -14.37
C LYS A 806 11.37 20.32 -13.06
N PHE A 807 11.91 20.83 -11.96
CA PHE A 807 11.53 20.42 -10.61
C PHE A 807 11.44 21.66 -9.72
N ARG A 808 10.56 21.61 -8.74
CA ARG A 808 10.39 22.70 -7.76
C ARG A 808 10.58 22.14 -6.36
N LEU A 809 11.45 22.78 -5.58
CA LEU A 809 11.70 22.43 -4.17
C LEU A 809 11.67 23.70 -3.31
N GLY A 810 11.30 23.55 -2.05
CA GLY A 810 11.30 24.63 -1.07
C GLY A 810 12.16 24.30 0.14
N ILE A 811 12.81 25.31 0.71
CA ILE A 811 13.52 25.18 1.98
C ILE A 811 12.85 26.11 3.00
N GLY A 812 12.18 25.51 3.97
CA GLY A 812 11.56 26.19 5.10
C GLY A 812 12.48 26.26 6.31
N LEU A 813 12.61 27.43 6.93
CA LEU A 813 13.25 27.57 8.25
C LEU A 813 12.21 27.77 9.35
N ASP A 814 12.30 26.92 10.38
CA ASP A 814 11.49 26.97 11.59
C ASP A 814 10.00 27.19 11.29
N LEU A 815 9.51 26.48 10.27
CA LEU A 815 8.10 26.49 9.89
C LEU A 815 7.26 26.08 11.10
N PRO A 816 6.23 26.85 11.50
CA PRO A 816 5.39 26.49 12.63
C PRO A 816 4.82 25.08 12.49
N TYR A 817 4.31 24.76 11.30
CA TYR A 817 3.79 23.45 10.92
C TYR A 817 4.23 23.16 9.49
N SER A 818 4.82 21.98 9.26
CA SER A 818 5.43 21.66 7.96
C SER A 818 4.38 21.25 6.93
N LEU A 819 3.33 20.52 7.33
CA LEU A 819 2.28 20.08 6.41
C LEU A 819 1.54 21.27 5.76
N PRO A 820 0.99 22.26 6.50
CA PRO A 820 0.29 23.37 5.86
C PRO A 820 1.18 24.15 4.89
N ALA A 821 2.45 24.36 5.25
CA ALA A 821 3.44 25.01 4.36
C ALA A 821 3.74 24.16 3.11
N ALA A 822 3.79 22.83 3.24
CA ALA A 822 3.99 21.92 2.12
C ALA A 822 2.78 21.89 1.18
N ARG A 823 1.55 21.85 1.71
CA ARG A 823 0.32 21.94 0.91
C ARG A 823 0.20 23.28 0.21
N GLU A 824 0.55 24.36 0.90
CA GLU A 824 0.62 25.69 0.31
C GLU A 824 1.67 25.76 -0.81
N PHE A 825 2.82 25.13 -0.63
CA PHE A 825 3.88 25.10 -1.65
C PHE A 825 3.51 24.22 -2.85
N MET A 826 2.75 23.14 -2.62
CA MET A 826 2.24 22.22 -3.63
C MET A 826 1.35 22.94 -4.65
N TYR A 827 0.32 23.64 -4.17
CA TYR A 827 -0.60 24.33 -5.05
C TYR A 827 -1.32 25.49 -4.36
N GLN A 828 -1.55 26.55 -5.13
CA GLN A 828 -2.35 27.70 -4.71
C GLN A 828 -3.19 28.21 -5.89
N PRO A 829 -4.47 28.56 -5.67
CA PRO A 829 -5.26 29.24 -6.68
C PRO A 829 -4.63 30.57 -7.08
N GLN A 830 -4.63 30.86 -8.38
CA GLN A 830 -4.18 32.15 -8.88
C GLN A 830 -5.12 33.27 -8.41
N PRO A 831 -4.61 34.45 -8.04
CA PRO A 831 -5.45 35.59 -7.67
C PRO A 831 -6.41 35.99 -8.81
N VAL A 832 -7.68 36.23 -8.47
CA VAL A 832 -8.71 36.65 -9.42
C VAL A 832 -8.59 38.15 -9.67
N PHE A 833 -8.31 38.55 -10.90
CA PHE A 833 -8.36 39.96 -11.30
C PHE A 833 -9.78 40.37 -11.67
N GLU A 834 -10.29 41.45 -11.08
CA GLU A 834 -11.63 41.96 -11.36
C GLU A 834 -11.71 43.48 -11.21
N SER A 835 -12.77 44.05 -11.79
CA SER A 835 -13.16 45.46 -11.59
C SER A 835 -14.43 45.48 -10.75
N ALA A 836 -14.28 45.44 -9.43
CA ALA A 836 -15.38 45.31 -8.48
C ALA A 836 -15.24 46.29 -7.31
N ALA A 837 -16.32 46.49 -6.55
CA ALA A 837 -16.24 47.16 -5.26
C ALA A 837 -15.49 46.25 -4.25
N MET A 838 -14.90 46.86 -3.21
CA MET A 838 -14.23 46.10 -2.17
C MET A 838 -15.20 45.16 -1.45
N PRO A 839 -14.78 43.94 -1.07
CA PRO A 839 -15.57 43.09 -0.19
C PRO A 839 -16.00 43.83 1.10
N ALA A 840 -17.25 43.64 1.51
CA ALA A 840 -17.86 44.34 2.64
C ALA A 840 -17.12 44.16 3.99
N PRO A 841 -16.58 42.98 4.31
CA PRO A 841 -15.79 42.79 5.54
C PRO A 841 -14.46 43.56 5.56
N GLY A 842 -13.98 44.05 4.40
CA GLY A 842 -12.73 44.80 4.28
C GLY A 842 -11.73 44.17 3.31
N THR A 843 -10.48 44.63 3.40
CA THR A 843 -9.38 44.21 2.53
C THR A 843 -8.89 42.78 2.80
N THR A 844 -9.27 42.19 3.93
CA THR A 844 -8.98 40.80 4.31
C THR A 844 -10.08 40.26 5.23
N SER A 845 -10.41 38.98 5.11
CA SER A 845 -11.35 38.29 6.00
C SER A 845 -11.25 36.77 5.84
N TRP A 846 -11.93 36.01 6.71
CA TRP A 846 -11.98 34.55 6.71
C TRP A 846 -13.42 34.03 6.77
N MET A 847 -13.64 32.83 6.22
CA MET A 847 -14.91 32.10 6.29
C MET A 847 -14.91 31.07 7.41
N PHE A 848 -13.77 30.41 7.65
CA PHE A 848 -13.58 29.48 8.76
C PHE A 848 -12.28 29.79 9.51
N HIS A 849 -12.30 29.62 10.83
CA HIS A 849 -11.10 29.76 11.65
C HIS A 849 -10.92 28.54 12.55
N LEU A 850 -9.79 27.85 12.40
CA LEU A 850 -9.44 26.69 13.21
C LEU A 850 -8.39 27.09 14.26
N GLU A 851 -8.75 27.00 15.53
CA GLU A 851 -7.86 27.41 16.63
C GLU A 851 -6.69 26.44 16.82
N ALA A 852 -6.94 25.14 16.66
CA ALA A 852 -5.92 24.10 16.79
C ALA A 852 -5.05 24.06 15.53
N LYS A 853 -3.83 24.59 15.61
CA LYS A 853 -2.92 24.71 14.46
C LYS A 853 -2.30 23.38 13.99
N ASN A 854 -2.37 22.32 14.81
CA ASN A 854 -1.99 20.96 14.43
C ASN A 854 -3.16 20.16 13.84
N VAL A 855 -4.21 20.83 13.38
CA VAL A 855 -5.35 20.22 12.71
C VAL A 855 -5.52 20.86 11.34
N ILE A 856 -5.89 20.05 10.36
CA ILE A 856 -6.15 20.50 8.99
C ILE A 856 -7.55 20.07 8.54
N LEU A 857 -8.21 20.92 7.75
CA LEU A 857 -9.44 20.57 7.05
C LEU A 857 -9.07 19.85 5.74
N THR A 858 -9.31 18.54 5.64
CA THR A 858 -8.89 17.75 4.47
C THR A 858 -9.89 17.85 3.31
N SER A 859 -11.17 18.12 3.60
CA SER A 859 -12.22 18.36 2.59
C SER A 859 -13.22 19.43 3.03
N LEU A 860 -14.03 19.96 2.11
CA LEU A 860 -15.20 20.78 2.43
C LEU A 860 -16.25 20.59 1.34
N LYS A 861 -17.52 20.36 1.73
CA LYS A 861 -18.68 20.27 0.83
C LYS A 861 -19.88 20.98 1.45
N SER A 862 -20.70 21.64 0.63
CA SER A 862 -21.99 22.18 1.07
C SER A 862 -22.96 21.04 1.42
N LEU A 863 -23.82 21.26 2.41
CA LEU A 863 -24.92 20.36 2.77
C LEU A 863 -26.23 21.02 2.37
N THR A 864 -27.06 20.31 1.60
CA THR A 864 -28.35 20.81 1.12
C THR A 864 -29.53 20.02 1.66
N ASN A 865 -30.69 20.69 1.73
CA ASN A 865 -31.97 20.01 1.90
C ASN A 865 -32.50 19.48 0.55
N GLU A 866 -33.66 18.80 0.58
CA GLU A 866 -34.30 18.23 -0.62
C GLU A 866 -34.68 19.30 -1.67
N SER A 867 -34.89 20.55 -1.26
CA SER A 867 -35.15 21.69 -2.15
C SER A 867 -33.88 22.34 -2.72
N GLY A 868 -32.68 21.86 -2.37
CA GLY A 868 -31.41 22.39 -2.86
C GLY A 868 -30.90 23.65 -2.13
N GLU A 869 -31.54 24.03 -1.02
CA GLU A 869 -31.08 25.13 -0.17
C GLU A 869 -29.91 24.66 0.69
N VAL A 870 -28.91 25.53 0.84
CA VAL A 870 -27.71 25.22 1.63
C VAL A 870 -28.00 25.37 3.12
N ILE A 871 -28.08 24.24 3.82
CA ILE A 871 -28.42 24.15 5.25
C ILE A 871 -27.20 23.92 6.15
N GLY A 872 -26.00 23.78 5.58
CA GLY A 872 -24.81 23.45 6.35
C GLY A 872 -23.61 23.08 5.49
N PHE A 873 -22.69 22.32 6.07
CA PHE A 873 -21.54 21.75 5.36
C PHE A 873 -21.09 20.43 5.97
N THR A 874 -20.31 19.67 5.20
CA THR A 874 -19.51 18.55 5.69
C THR A 874 -18.04 18.84 5.44
N THR A 875 -17.20 18.48 6.41
CA THR A 875 -15.73 18.55 6.31
C THR A 875 -15.12 17.30 6.95
N LYS A 876 -13.82 17.11 6.80
CA LYS A 876 -13.08 16.12 7.58
C LYS A 876 -11.89 16.83 8.24
N ILE A 877 -11.63 16.49 9.49
CA ILE A 877 -10.58 17.09 10.31
C ILE A 877 -9.54 16.04 10.68
N LEU A 878 -8.26 16.36 10.46
CA LEU A 878 -7.13 15.46 10.72
C LEU A 878 -6.14 16.13 11.69
N GLU A 879 -5.73 15.42 12.75
CA GLU A 879 -4.59 15.80 13.58
C GLU A 879 -3.27 15.40 12.90
N THR A 880 -2.33 16.35 12.78
CA THR A 880 -1.18 16.20 11.86
C THR A 880 0.17 16.07 12.55
N GLU A 881 0.28 16.29 13.86
CA GLU A 881 1.56 16.38 14.58
C GLU A 881 1.84 15.18 15.50
N GLY A 882 0.94 14.20 15.57
CA GLY A 882 1.07 13.04 16.45
C GLY A 882 0.89 13.41 17.93
N ARG A 883 0.04 14.40 18.23
CA ARG A 883 -0.27 14.83 19.60
C ARG A 883 -1.73 15.27 19.74
N ASN A 884 -2.31 15.11 20.92
CA ASN A 884 -3.69 15.52 21.18
C ASN A 884 -3.96 16.96 20.72
N ALA A 885 -5.07 17.15 20.01
CA ALA A 885 -5.58 18.46 19.62
C ALA A 885 -6.90 18.76 20.33
N LYS A 886 -7.03 19.99 20.82
CA LYS A 886 -8.28 20.53 21.37
C LYS A 886 -8.41 21.97 20.90
N GLY A 887 -9.60 22.33 20.43
CA GLY A 887 -9.89 23.70 19.99
C GLY A 887 -11.30 23.82 19.43
N ALA A 888 -11.60 25.01 18.91
CA ALA A 888 -12.83 25.26 18.18
C ALA A 888 -12.60 25.50 16.68
N LEU A 889 -13.57 25.07 15.88
CA LEU A 889 -13.79 25.55 14.52
C LEU A 889 -14.83 26.67 14.59
N ARG A 890 -14.44 27.90 14.24
CA ARG A 890 -15.38 29.02 14.09
C ARG A 890 -15.88 29.11 12.65
N CYS A 891 -17.16 29.37 12.51
CA CYS A 891 -17.84 29.53 11.22
C CYS A 891 -18.25 30.99 11.02
N PHE A 892 -18.40 31.42 9.78
CA PHE A 892 -18.93 32.75 9.44
C PHE A 892 -20.45 32.89 9.68
N ARG A 893 -21.13 31.81 10.07
CA ARG A 893 -22.55 31.74 10.43
C ARG A 893 -22.74 31.02 11.76
N LYS A 894 -23.89 31.25 12.40
CA LYS A 894 -24.31 30.50 13.58
C LYS A 894 -24.52 29.04 13.24
N VAL A 895 -24.11 28.17 14.15
CA VAL A 895 -24.22 26.72 14.04
C VAL A 895 -25.36 26.25 14.94
N GLY A 896 -26.29 25.49 14.38
CA GLY A 896 -27.36 24.86 15.16
C GLY A 896 -26.97 23.48 15.69
N GLU A 897 -26.37 22.64 14.85
CA GLU A 897 -25.84 21.36 15.28
C GLU A 897 -24.58 20.94 14.52
N ALA A 898 -23.75 20.15 15.19
CA ALA A 898 -22.58 19.53 14.59
C ALA A 898 -22.38 18.11 15.14
N HIS A 899 -21.96 17.19 14.27
CA HIS A 899 -21.78 15.77 14.59
C HIS A 899 -20.47 15.24 14.00
N LEU A 900 -19.71 14.48 14.81
CA LEU A 900 -18.67 13.61 14.27
C LEU A 900 -19.34 12.37 13.67
N CYS A 901 -18.91 11.99 12.47
CA CYS A 901 -19.43 10.83 11.76
C CYS A 901 -18.32 9.81 11.48
N ASP A 902 -18.68 8.57 11.16
CA ASP A 902 -17.75 7.60 10.56
C ASP A 902 -17.60 7.85 9.04
N PHE A 903 -16.78 7.04 8.37
CA PHE A 903 -16.58 7.19 6.92
C PHE A 903 -17.74 6.67 6.07
N GLN A 904 -18.75 6.04 6.69
CA GLN A 904 -20.02 5.64 6.07
C GLN A 904 -21.10 6.73 6.21
N GLY A 905 -20.85 7.77 7.01
CA GLY A 905 -21.78 8.88 7.24
C GLY A 905 -22.67 8.71 8.48
N ASN A 906 -22.48 7.66 9.28
CA ASN A 906 -23.25 7.47 10.52
C ASN A 906 -22.76 8.45 11.59
N ARG A 907 -23.68 9.16 12.24
CA ARG A 907 -23.38 10.09 13.35
C ARG A 907 -22.90 9.29 14.56
N ILE A 908 -21.64 9.48 14.96
CA ILE A 908 -21.01 8.83 16.13
C ILE A 908 -21.31 9.62 17.41
N SER A 909 -21.12 10.93 17.37
CA SER A 909 -21.28 11.79 18.55
C SER A 909 -21.68 13.21 18.17
N LYS A 910 -22.38 13.90 19.08
CA LYS A 910 -22.75 15.32 18.92
C LYS A 910 -21.63 16.20 19.48
N CYS A 911 -21.20 17.19 18.70
CA CYS A 911 -20.22 18.18 19.14
C CYS A 911 -20.87 19.25 20.01
N GLN A 912 -20.09 19.85 20.91
CA GLN A 912 -20.54 21.03 21.66
C GLN A 912 -20.47 22.26 20.75
N VAL A 913 -21.59 22.98 20.66
CA VAL A 913 -21.75 24.17 19.81
C VAL A 913 -22.04 25.39 20.68
N GLU A 914 -21.37 26.51 20.39
CA GLU A 914 -21.55 27.80 21.07
C GLU A 914 -21.58 28.92 20.02
N ASP A 915 -22.78 29.37 19.63
CA ASP A 915 -23.02 30.38 18.60
C ASP A 915 -22.37 30.02 17.24
N ASP A 916 -21.24 30.62 16.90
CA ASP A 916 -20.49 30.35 15.66
C ASP A 916 -19.41 29.27 15.82
N ARG A 917 -19.30 28.63 16.99
CA ARG A 917 -18.17 27.75 17.37
C ARG A 917 -18.56 26.29 17.52
N ILE A 918 -17.72 25.40 17.01
CA ILE A 918 -17.82 23.95 17.18
C ILE A 918 -16.58 23.47 17.94
N ASN A 919 -16.75 23.00 19.16
CA ASN A 919 -15.67 22.47 19.99
C ASN A 919 -15.39 21.00 19.63
N PHE A 920 -14.11 20.66 19.46
CA PHE A 920 -13.68 19.30 19.19
C PHE A 920 -12.43 18.91 20.01
N GLN A 921 -12.21 17.61 20.10
CA GLN A 921 -11.00 17.01 20.63
C GLN A 921 -10.60 15.83 19.75
N LEU A 922 -9.34 15.78 19.35
CA LEU A 922 -8.77 14.70 18.55
C LEU A 922 -7.58 14.08 19.27
N ALA A 923 -7.51 12.76 19.22
CA ALA A 923 -6.32 11.98 19.57
C ALA A 923 -5.19 12.20 18.52
N PRO A 924 -3.94 11.80 18.80
CA PRO A 924 -2.84 11.87 17.84
C PRO A 924 -3.22 11.20 16.52
N GLY A 925 -2.94 11.82 15.36
CA GLY A 925 -3.15 11.21 14.04
C GLY A 925 -4.60 10.90 13.65
N GLN A 926 -5.57 11.28 14.47
CA GLN A 926 -6.98 10.91 14.29
C GLN A 926 -7.64 11.73 13.17
N TRP A 927 -8.42 11.04 12.34
CA TRP A 927 -9.14 11.62 11.20
C TRP A 927 -10.63 11.30 11.25
N TYR A 928 -11.49 12.32 11.26
CA TYR A 928 -12.95 12.11 11.24
C TYR A 928 -13.70 13.10 10.35
N PRO A 929 -14.80 12.64 9.71
CA PRO A 929 -15.85 13.49 9.20
C PRO A 929 -16.58 14.29 10.27
N LEU A 930 -16.94 15.52 9.91
CA LEU A 930 -17.74 16.46 10.69
C LEU A 930 -18.89 16.97 9.81
N GLU A 931 -20.12 16.65 10.20
CA GLU A 931 -21.34 17.22 9.63
C GLU A 931 -21.78 18.43 10.46
N VAL A 932 -22.12 19.54 9.81
CA VAL A 932 -22.54 20.79 10.47
C VAL A 932 -23.79 21.34 9.80
N ARG A 933 -24.75 21.79 10.60
CA ARG A 933 -25.97 22.47 10.14
C ARG A 933 -26.07 23.87 10.74
N TRP A 934 -26.55 24.81 9.94
CA TRP A 934 -26.82 26.19 10.34
C TRP A 934 -28.10 26.28 11.18
N ASP A 935 -28.18 27.35 11.98
CA ASP A 935 -29.38 27.74 12.74
C ASP A 935 -30.50 28.28 11.85
#